data_AF-A0A814M4P6-F1
#
_entry.id   AF-A0A814M4P6-F1
#
_cell.length_a   1.000
_cell.length_b   1.000
_cell.length_c   1.000
_cell.angle_alpha   90.00
_cell.angle_beta   90.00
_cell.angle_gamma   90.00
#
_symmetry.space_group_name_H-M   'P 1'
#
loop_
_entity.id
_entity.type
_entity.pdbx_description
1 polymer ?
#
loop_
_entity_poly.entity_id
_entity_poly.type
_entity_poly.pdbx_seq_one_letter_code
_entity_poly.pdbx_strand_id
1 'polypeptide(L)'
;MSDGRQSPGNAEADGGPPGSAMPSTDADGSKKQSAMLRTAFDDGALKVMEDEFQAVLTELVGGDRSLDKFRAEYEKLHKALLKSHDSEKRLMQKCRELNSELVTNSAKVQSAMKLSEEDKSAINSLRKEIEKAWKMVDAAHEKEQRAKETIQSLRIEINNLSNLVEQGTGVSVGQEQDVNDLMNARAELVQERDKLLNDITQLRRELDSNSFKQSDLEKEIQQSNEQIISLQEKITQAKNDNMRETKKREQVELELKANKQNLDLRNAEFKAQTSQFEAQQQELKKAQQHLKQLKDDNVRLTKENQILQVRLDNSRTQFTELVTTNEKLANDCSRRVIELKEKEDELVQLRKERDSEQKKKDHVEKRVRQVEDQIGEVEQQRERLRSTISSLEQEIDRFKRTQDENKKQIETLTREREQLNKTCQKLIADNQKQTDQVKTFDQTKKTLEQDITNYKDEASKQRKIILKMEKERDRYITEAGQLTNQVLALMEEVKKKELELFDQKKKIAELETRLKQQQNLYEAVRSDRNLYSKNLIESHDEIGEMKRKLKIMNHQIDQLKEEIQGKEQELVRAQADHDKVKKEKEQLIVSVEQLKREATKKEEAYANQQAEFERLNKQLSEANDERKKQLKQLQQIIAERDVLGTQLVRRNDELALLYEKLKIQQSTLNKGELQYKGRLEDLRILKLELKKLRHEKGTLQDKVSNTDDLKREVFHVQRELLRERTRCRALEEELENPMNVHRWRKLEGSDPSTFELIQKIQILQRRLIQKTEEVVQKELLIQEKEKLYAELKRILARQPGPEVAEQLSIYQETLKAKTKQLKSLASEVNMYESQIDDYKYEIDKLNRQLTEVRQKYFLQKKKETMIKERERISQAQQITTTVNGITLQEPPPDLIQPNRTIDQARFTGGGFNLKAAPKPPTLTA
;
A
#
# COMPACT_ATOMS: atom_id res chain seq x y z
N MET A 1 -19.96 86.67 93.71
CA MET A 1 -18.78 85.90 94.16
C MET A 1 -18.39 84.97 93.01
N SER A 2 -17.19 85.03 92.43
CA SER A 2 -16.17 86.09 92.46
C SER A 2 -15.10 85.74 91.42
N ASP A 3 -14.81 86.69 90.53
CA ASP A 3 -13.56 86.98 89.80
C ASP A 3 -12.70 85.81 89.21
N GLY A 4 -12.23 85.86 87.95
CA GLY A 4 -12.46 86.82 86.86
C GLY A 4 -11.20 87.13 86.03
N ARG A 5 -11.39 87.63 84.79
CA ARG A 5 -10.36 88.27 83.92
C ARG A 5 -9.24 87.32 83.38
N GLN A 6 -8.49 87.61 82.30
CA GLN A 6 -8.47 88.75 81.35
C GLN A 6 -7.88 88.34 79.96
N SER A 7 -8.27 89.05 78.89
CA SER A 7 -7.57 89.15 77.58
C SER A 7 -6.52 90.31 77.63
N PRO A 8 -5.89 90.88 76.55
CA PRO A 8 -6.00 90.69 75.08
C PRO A 8 -4.65 90.80 74.28
N GLY A 9 -4.72 91.03 72.94
CA GLY A 9 -3.60 91.42 72.03
C GLY A 9 -3.48 90.49 70.81
N ASN A 10 -3.68 90.83 69.52
CA ASN A 10 -3.49 92.04 68.68
C ASN A 10 -2.02 92.52 68.55
N ALA A 11 -1.49 92.90 67.37
CA ALA A 11 -1.92 92.74 65.96
C ALA A 11 -0.74 93.10 64.99
N GLU A 12 -0.98 93.03 63.66
CA GLU A 12 -0.24 93.75 62.57
C GLU A 12 1.24 93.36 62.27
N ALA A 13 1.84 93.62 61.09
CA ALA A 13 1.33 93.76 59.70
C ALA A 13 2.47 93.77 58.64
N ASP A 14 2.08 93.54 57.37
CA ASP A 14 2.67 94.07 56.10
C ASP A 14 4.07 93.58 55.58
N GLY A 15 4.32 93.77 54.28
CA GLY A 15 5.66 93.75 53.66
C GLY A 15 5.95 92.75 52.52
N GLY A 16 5.70 93.14 51.26
CA GLY A 16 6.35 92.62 50.04
C GLY A 16 6.62 93.78 49.05
N PRO A 17 6.96 93.58 47.75
CA PRO A 17 7.42 92.42 46.97
C PRO A 17 8.90 92.68 46.52
N PRO A 18 9.48 92.27 45.34
CA PRO A 18 9.10 91.33 44.25
C PRO A 18 10.18 90.19 44.10
N GLY A 19 10.46 89.52 42.96
CA GLY A 19 10.05 89.72 41.56
C GLY A 19 10.51 88.64 40.55
N SER A 20 10.70 89.05 39.29
CA SER A 20 10.85 88.22 38.07
C SER A 20 12.29 87.96 37.58
N ALA A 21 12.59 86.74 37.09
CA ALA A 21 13.22 86.47 35.78
C ALA A 21 13.43 84.96 35.49
N MET A 22 13.27 84.53 34.23
CA MET A 22 14.07 83.43 33.64
C MET A 22 15.25 84.06 32.87
N PRO A 23 16.36 83.33 32.62
CA PRO A 23 16.42 82.53 31.39
C PRO A 23 17.13 81.17 31.54
N SER A 24 17.00 80.34 30.49
CA SER A 24 17.68 79.06 30.27
C SER A 24 19.12 79.24 29.77
N THR A 25 20.01 78.30 30.10
CA THR A 25 21.17 77.92 29.25
C THR A 25 21.52 76.44 29.44
N ASP A 26 21.93 75.78 28.35
CA ASP A 26 22.39 74.39 28.32
C ASP A 26 23.88 74.26 28.72
N ALA A 27 24.22 73.12 29.34
CA ALA A 27 25.60 72.61 29.36
C ALA A 27 25.60 71.07 29.50
N ASP A 28 25.58 70.42 28.33
CA ASP A 28 26.39 69.28 27.91
C ASP A 28 26.85 68.22 28.94
N GLY A 29 26.33 66.99 28.80
CA GLY A 29 26.85 65.75 29.41
C GLY A 29 27.29 64.70 28.37
N SER A 30 27.58 65.11 27.13
CA SER A 30 27.69 64.21 25.98
C SER A 30 29.13 63.76 25.70
N LYS A 31 29.64 62.76 26.45
CA LYS A 31 30.66 61.78 25.99
C LYS A 31 30.92 60.67 27.03
N LYS A 32 30.21 59.54 26.90
CA LYS A 32 30.88 58.24 26.93
C LYS A 32 30.83 57.68 25.53
N GLN A 33 31.99 57.58 24.88
CA GLN A 33 32.07 57.01 23.54
C GLN A 33 31.62 55.56 23.60
N SER A 34 30.51 55.25 22.93
CA SER A 34 30.27 53.87 22.51
C SER A 34 31.42 53.48 21.60
N ALA A 35 32.25 52.54 22.04
CA ALA A 35 33.32 52.02 21.20
C ALA A 35 32.67 51.29 20.03
N MET A 36 32.61 51.95 18.86
CA MET A 36 32.21 51.30 17.62
C MET A 36 33.05 50.04 17.44
N LEU A 37 32.42 48.86 17.49
CA LEU A 37 33.06 47.66 16.99
C LEU A 37 33.31 47.86 15.49
N ARG A 38 34.56 48.21 15.19
CA ARG A 38 35.16 48.01 13.87
C ARG A 38 35.24 46.49 13.65
N THR A 39 34.98 46.07 12.42
CA THR A 39 35.34 44.71 11.98
C THR A 39 36.85 44.52 12.16
N ALA A 40 37.29 43.28 12.40
CA ALA A 40 38.71 42.96 12.49
C ALA A 40 39.42 43.20 11.14
N PHE A 41 38.68 43.01 10.04
CA PHE A 41 39.06 43.41 8.70
C PHE A 41 38.26 44.62 8.22
N ASP A 42 38.96 45.65 7.74
CA ASP A 42 38.37 46.70 6.91
C ASP A 42 38.00 46.08 5.54
N ASP A 43 36.85 46.42 4.97
CA ASP A 43 36.50 46.00 3.60
C ASP A 43 37.53 46.54 2.58
N GLY A 44 38.19 47.67 2.87
CA GLY A 44 39.33 48.16 2.09
C GLY A 44 40.59 47.30 2.21
N ALA A 45 40.86 46.72 3.39
CA ALA A 45 42.00 45.83 3.61
C ALA A 45 41.78 44.45 2.98
N LEU A 46 40.53 43.93 3.01
CA LEU A 46 40.20 42.71 2.28
C LEU A 46 40.45 42.88 0.78
N LYS A 47 40.04 44.01 0.19
CA LYS A 47 40.23 44.26 -1.23
C LYS A 47 41.71 44.28 -1.64
N VAL A 48 42.59 44.88 -0.84
CA VAL A 48 44.05 44.83 -1.09
C VAL A 48 44.55 43.38 -1.10
N MET A 49 44.08 42.54 -0.16
CA MET A 49 44.43 41.11 -0.15
C MET A 49 43.81 40.33 -1.32
N GLU A 50 42.62 40.70 -1.83
CA GLU A 50 42.06 40.12 -3.06
C GLU A 50 42.90 40.49 -4.30
N ASP A 51 43.33 41.75 -4.40
CA ASP A 51 44.17 42.24 -5.51
C ASP A 51 45.59 41.62 -5.46
N GLU A 52 46.21 41.49 -4.28
CA GLU A 52 47.46 40.74 -4.07
C GLU A 52 47.31 39.24 -4.39
N PHE A 53 46.19 38.63 -3.99
CA PHE A 53 45.90 37.22 -4.26
C PHE A 53 45.71 36.96 -5.77
N GLN A 54 45.05 37.87 -6.49
CA GLN A 54 44.94 37.83 -7.96
C GLN A 54 46.32 37.97 -8.63
N ALA A 55 47.20 38.84 -8.12
CA ALA A 55 48.55 38.99 -8.64
C ALA A 55 49.37 37.69 -8.49
N VAL A 56 49.39 37.09 -7.29
CA VAL A 56 50.10 35.82 -7.03
C VAL A 56 49.50 34.66 -7.83
N LEU A 57 48.16 34.59 -8.01
CA LEU A 57 47.55 33.62 -8.91
C LEU A 57 47.97 33.81 -10.37
N THR A 58 48.14 35.06 -10.82
CA THR A 58 48.58 35.37 -12.19
C THR A 58 50.04 35.01 -12.41
N GLU A 59 50.90 35.21 -11.41
CA GLU A 59 52.29 34.76 -11.44
C GLU A 59 52.39 33.22 -11.46
N LEU A 60 51.58 32.52 -10.65
CA LEU A 60 51.42 31.06 -10.65
C LEU A 60 50.82 30.47 -11.94
N VAL A 61 50.27 31.29 -12.85
CA VAL A 61 49.85 30.88 -14.20
C VAL A 61 51.02 30.90 -15.19
N GLY A 62 52.06 31.69 -14.94
CA GLY A 62 53.20 31.88 -15.85
C GLY A 62 54.38 30.92 -15.66
N GLY A 63 54.47 30.21 -14.53
CA GLY A 63 55.65 29.43 -14.14
C GLY A 63 55.36 27.98 -13.75
N ASP A 64 56.08 27.06 -14.41
CA ASP A 64 56.22 25.60 -14.21
C ASP A 64 55.02 24.76 -13.68
N ARG A 65 54.78 23.65 -14.38
CA ARG A 65 53.67 22.71 -14.15
C ARG A 65 53.76 21.93 -12.83
N SER A 66 54.84 22.08 -12.08
CA SER A 66 54.96 21.57 -10.71
C SER A 66 54.11 22.36 -9.69
N LEU A 67 53.80 23.64 -9.98
CA LEU A 67 53.14 24.57 -9.05
C LEU A 67 51.60 24.51 -9.06
N ASP A 68 50.98 23.83 -10.03
CA ASP A 68 49.51 23.66 -10.13
C ASP A 68 48.87 23.16 -8.82
N LYS A 69 49.56 22.29 -8.08
CA LYS A 69 49.09 21.79 -6.77
C LYS A 69 49.09 22.89 -5.71
N PHE A 70 50.10 23.76 -5.70
CA PHE A 70 50.20 24.87 -4.75
C PHE A 70 49.11 25.90 -5.02
N ARG A 71 48.92 26.25 -6.31
CA ARG A 71 47.79 27.07 -6.78
C ARG A 71 46.45 26.51 -6.31
N ALA A 72 46.21 25.21 -6.45
CA ALA A 72 44.94 24.59 -6.07
C ALA A 72 44.64 24.66 -4.55
N GLU A 73 45.66 24.62 -3.68
CA GLU A 73 45.48 24.85 -2.24
C GLU A 73 45.35 26.35 -1.92
N TYR A 74 46.09 27.22 -2.61
CA TYR A 74 46.01 28.68 -2.46
C TYR A 74 44.60 29.20 -2.83
N GLU A 75 44.00 28.69 -3.92
CA GLU A 75 42.60 28.94 -4.29
C GLU A 75 41.58 28.45 -3.24
N LYS A 76 41.87 27.39 -2.47
CA LYS A 76 41.01 26.97 -1.35
C LYS A 76 41.17 27.89 -0.14
N LEU A 77 42.40 28.32 0.15
CA LEU A 77 42.68 29.21 1.28
C LEU A 77 41.95 30.55 1.13
N HIS A 78 41.96 31.14 -0.06
CA HIS A 78 41.19 32.36 -0.35
C HIS A 78 39.68 32.14 -0.25
N LYS A 79 39.15 31.02 -0.78
CA LYS A 79 37.73 30.66 -0.63
C LYS A 79 37.34 30.42 0.84
N ALA A 80 38.28 30.02 1.71
CA ALA A 80 38.06 29.95 3.15
C ALA A 80 38.11 31.33 3.83
N LEU A 81 39.07 32.20 3.44
CA LEU A 81 39.21 33.57 3.95
C LEU A 81 37.96 34.41 3.66
N LEU A 82 37.50 34.44 2.40
CA LEU A 82 36.27 35.15 2.01
C LEU A 82 35.07 34.67 2.80
N LYS A 83 34.90 33.33 2.94
CA LYS A 83 33.82 32.72 3.71
C LYS A 83 33.90 33.05 5.21
N SER A 84 35.10 33.30 5.74
CA SER A 84 35.31 33.78 7.11
C SER A 84 34.85 35.23 7.26
N HIS A 85 35.28 36.15 6.38
CA HIS A 85 34.86 37.56 6.39
C HIS A 85 33.34 37.69 6.23
N ASP A 86 32.75 36.93 5.31
CA ASP A 86 31.30 36.83 5.10
C ASP A 86 30.53 36.39 6.37
N SER A 87 31.17 35.61 7.24
CA SER A 87 30.60 35.17 8.52
C SER A 87 30.79 36.22 9.61
N GLU A 88 31.96 36.87 9.68
CA GLU A 88 32.24 37.98 10.59
C GLU A 88 31.29 39.16 10.31
N LYS A 89 31.12 39.54 9.05
CA LYS A 89 30.24 40.63 8.60
C LYS A 89 28.78 40.41 9.03
N ARG A 90 28.29 39.17 8.93
CA ARG A 90 26.97 38.77 9.44
C ARG A 90 26.90 38.79 10.97
N LEU A 91 27.92 38.30 11.67
CA LEU A 91 27.97 38.32 13.13
C LEU A 91 27.99 39.76 13.67
N MET A 92 28.78 40.63 13.05
CA MET A 92 28.90 42.06 13.37
C MET A 92 27.61 42.83 13.09
N GLN A 93 26.90 42.52 12.00
CA GLN A 93 25.56 43.05 11.78
C GLN A 93 24.60 42.58 12.90
N LYS A 94 24.63 41.29 13.28
CA LYS A 94 23.82 40.76 14.39
C LYS A 94 24.12 41.46 15.72
N CYS A 95 25.38 41.78 16.01
CA CYS A 95 25.77 42.56 17.18
C CYS A 95 25.25 44.01 17.15
N ARG A 96 25.22 44.65 15.97
CA ARG A 96 24.65 46.01 15.79
C ARG A 96 23.13 46.02 15.98
N GLU A 97 22.43 45.01 15.44
CA GLU A 97 21.00 44.78 15.67
C GLU A 97 20.69 44.62 17.16
N LEU A 98 21.34 43.67 17.84
CA LEU A 98 21.15 43.41 19.27
C LEU A 98 21.50 44.61 20.15
N ASN A 99 22.51 45.41 19.81
CA ASN A 99 22.83 46.63 20.54
C ASN A 99 21.75 47.73 20.35
N SER A 100 21.12 47.81 19.18
CA SER A 100 19.98 48.71 18.94
C SER A 100 18.74 48.27 19.73
N GLU A 101 18.48 46.96 19.78
CA GLU A 101 17.42 46.38 20.62
C GLU A 101 17.69 46.63 22.13
N LEU A 102 18.95 46.53 22.58
CA LEU A 102 19.35 46.83 23.95
C LEU A 102 19.09 48.30 24.32
N VAL A 103 19.51 49.23 23.46
CA VAL A 103 19.30 50.69 23.68
C VAL A 103 17.82 51.04 23.68
N THR A 104 17.04 50.52 22.73
CA THR A 104 15.60 50.79 22.66
C THR A 104 14.82 50.14 23.81
N ASN A 105 15.23 48.98 24.32
CA ASN A 105 14.63 48.39 25.52
C ASN A 105 15.04 49.14 26.80
N SER A 106 16.28 49.64 26.90
CA SER A 106 16.71 50.51 28.00
C SER A 106 15.85 51.79 28.07
N ALA A 107 15.59 52.43 26.92
CA ALA A 107 14.70 53.59 26.83
C ALA A 107 13.26 53.26 27.27
N LYS A 108 12.69 52.11 26.85
CA LYS A 108 11.37 51.66 27.31
C LYS A 108 11.31 51.46 28.83
N VAL A 109 12.36 50.90 29.44
CA VAL A 109 12.44 50.71 30.90
C VAL A 109 12.50 52.04 31.64
N GLN A 110 13.26 53.02 31.14
CA GLN A 110 13.28 54.37 31.71
C GLN A 110 11.92 55.07 31.62
N SER A 111 11.21 54.97 30.50
CA SER A 111 9.85 55.50 30.36
C SER A 111 8.87 54.82 31.30
N ALA A 112 8.96 53.50 31.47
CA ALA A 112 8.09 52.75 32.39
C ALA A 112 8.37 53.11 33.88
N MET A 113 9.62 53.39 34.24
CA MET A 113 9.95 53.88 35.58
C MET A 113 9.37 55.27 35.84
N LYS A 114 9.50 56.21 34.90
CA LYS A 114 8.88 57.55 35.03
C LYS A 114 7.37 57.48 35.21
N LEU A 115 6.69 56.69 34.39
CA LEU A 115 5.23 56.52 34.49
C LEU A 115 4.83 55.99 35.89
N SER A 116 5.61 55.04 36.45
CA SER A 116 5.38 54.52 37.80
C SER A 116 5.65 55.54 38.92
N GLU A 117 6.49 56.56 38.69
CA GLU A 117 6.68 57.68 39.63
C GLU A 117 5.55 58.71 39.53
N GLU A 118 5.09 59.00 38.31
CA GLU A 118 3.93 59.84 38.04
C GLU A 118 2.63 59.24 38.63
N ASP A 119 2.40 57.93 38.46
CA ASP A 119 1.29 57.18 39.08
C ASP A 119 1.33 57.26 40.61
N LYS A 120 2.51 57.08 41.23
CA LYS A 120 2.67 57.22 42.70
C LYS A 120 2.36 58.64 43.17
N SER A 121 2.67 59.65 42.38
CA SER A 121 2.32 61.04 42.67
C SER A 121 0.80 61.25 42.64
N ALA A 122 0.13 60.77 41.58
CA ALA A 122 -1.32 60.86 41.42
C ALA A 122 -2.10 60.07 42.48
N ILE A 123 -1.63 58.88 42.86
CA ILE A 123 -2.22 58.10 43.96
C ILE A 123 -2.11 58.86 45.30
N ASN A 124 -1.02 59.60 45.52
CA ASN A 124 -0.82 60.37 46.74
C ASN A 124 -1.63 61.68 46.78
N SER A 125 -1.93 62.33 45.65
CA SER A 125 -2.86 63.46 45.62
C SER A 125 -4.30 63.00 45.86
N LEU A 126 -4.77 61.96 45.16
CA LEU A 126 -6.12 61.41 45.33
C LEU A 126 -6.37 60.93 46.77
N ARG A 127 -5.38 60.32 47.43
CA ARG A 127 -5.49 59.97 48.86
C ARG A 127 -5.71 61.19 49.77
N LYS A 128 -5.03 62.31 49.51
CA LYS A 128 -5.24 63.56 50.27
C LYS A 128 -6.59 64.22 49.99
N GLU A 129 -7.14 64.04 48.78
CA GLU A 129 -8.47 64.54 48.44
C GLU A 129 -9.58 63.71 49.11
N ILE A 130 -9.42 62.38 49.16
CA ILE A 130 -10.30 61.50 49.94
C ILE A 130 -10.27 61.88 51.44
N GLU A 131 -9.09 62.11 52.01
CA GLU A 131 -8.97 62.52 53.43
C GLU A 131 -9.64 63.88 53.72
N LYS A 132 -9.58 64.83 52.77
CA LYS A 132 -10.34 66.09 52.85
C LYS A 132 -11.85 65.88 52.75
N ALA A 133 -12.31 64.99 51.85
CA ALA A 133 -13.73 64.69 51.68
C ALA A 133 -14.33 64.09 52.95
N TRP A 134 -13.65 63.13 53.59
CA TRP A 134 -14.05 62.58 54.88
C TRP A 134 -14.19 63.68 55.95
N LYS A 135 -13.17 64.53 56.12
CA LYS A 135 -13.20 65.64 57.10
C LYS A 135 -14.33 66.65 56.84
N MET A 136 -14.79 66.81 55.60
CA MET A 136 -15.97 67.63 55.28
C MET A 136 -17.29 66.93 55.63
N VAL A 137 -17.37 65.59 55.50
CA VAL A 137 -18.53 64.80 55.95
C VAL A 137 -18.63 64.82 57.48
N ASP A 138 -17.54 64.60 58.19
CA ASP A 138 -17.48 64.65 59.66
C ASP A 138 -17.94 66.03 60.18
N ALA A 139 -17.42 67.11 59.58
CA ALA A 139 -17.79 68.49 59.92
C ALA A 139 -19.23 68.87 59.53
N ALA A 140 -19.84 68.18 58.56
CA ALA A 140 -21.26 68.32 58.26
C ALA A 140 -22.13 67.60 59.29
N HIS A 141 -21.74 66.39 59.71
CA HIS A 141 -22.48 65.60 60.68
C HIS A 141 -22.40 66.20 62.10
N GLU A 142 -21.28 66.80 62.49
CA GLU A 142 -21.21 67.63 63.71
C GLU A 142 -22.22 68.80 63.69
N LYS A 143 -22.37 69.49 62.55
CA LYS A 143 -23.31 70.61 62.41
C LYS A 143 -24.76 70.13 62.47
N GLU A 144 -25.05 69.00 61.84
CA GLU A 144 -26.35 68.32 61.90
C GLU A 144 -26.70 67.93 63.34
N GLN A 145 -25.75 67.38 64.09
CA GLN A 145 -25.93 66.98 65.49
C GLN A 145 -26.19 68.19 66.39
N ARG A 146 -25.39 69.26 66.29
CA ARG A 146 -25.62 70.52 67.03
C ARG A 146 -26.97 71.15 66.67
N ALA A 147 -27.42 71.06 65.42
CA ALA A 147 -28.73 71.54 65.02
C ALA A 147 -29.88 70.72 65.66
N LYS A 148 -29.75 69.39 65.75
CA LYS A 148 -30.72 68.53 66.44
C LYS A 148 -30.81 68.86 67.93
N GLU A 149 -29.66 69.06 68.59
CA GLU A 149 -29.59 69.45 70.01
C GLU A 149 -30.28 70.80 70.26
N THR A 150 -30.03 71.81 69.43
CA THR A 150 -30.70 73.13 69.52
C THR A 150 -32.21 73.04 69.25
N ILE A 151 -32.65 72.20 68.31
CA ILE A 151 -34.10 71.94 68.10
C ILE A 151 -34.71 71.27 69.32
N GLN A 152 -33.96 70.42 70.03
CA GLN A 152 -34.43 69.73 71.22
C GLN A 152 -34.50 70.65 72.44
N SER A 153 -33.56 71.58 72.63
CA SER A 153 -33.65 72.59 73.69
C SER A 153 -34.81 73.56 73.46
N LEU A 154 -34.98 74.07 72.24
CA LEU A 154 -36.11 74.96 71.88
C LEU A 154 -37.47 74.29 72.09
N ARG A 155 -37.59 72.97 71.86
CA ARG A 155 -38.82 72.22 72.18
C ARG A 155 -39.11 72.15 73.68
N ILE A 156 -38.09 72.04 74.52
CA ILE A 156 -38.24 72.06 75.98
C ILE A 156 -38.63 73.47 76.44
N GLU A 157 -38.01 74.50 75.87
CA GLU A 157 -38.26 75.90 76.20
C GLU A 157 -39.69 76.35 75.81
N ILE A 158 -40.17 75.97 74.61
CA ILE A 158 -41.56 76.16 74.19
C ILE A 158 -42.53 75.46 75.17
N ASN A 159 -42.24 74.22 75.58
CA ASN A 159 -43.09 73.48 76.50
C ASN A 159 -43.14 74.13 77.90
N ASN A 160 -42.01 74.68 78.37
CA ASN A 160 -41.93 75.43 79.62
C ASN A 160 -42.69 76.77 79.54
N LEU A 161 -42.63 77.47 78.40
CA LEU A 161 -43.38 78.71 78.17
C LEU A 161 -44.89 78.46 78.06
N SER A 162 -45.33 77.37 77.41
CA SER A 162 -46.73 76.95 77.42
C SER A 162 -47.26 76.72 78.85
N ASN A 163 -46.48 76.02 79.69
CA ASN A 163 -46.85 75.80 81.09
C ASN A 163 -46.91 77.10 81.93
N LEU A 164 -46.19 78.15 81.53
CA LEU A 164 -46.18 79.43 82.24
C LEU A 164 -47.39 80.33 81.87
N VAL A 165 -47.97 80.14 80.68
CA VAL A 165 -49.12 80.91 80.20
C VAL A 165 -50.47 80.39 80.76
N GLU A 166 -50.53 79.16 81.25
CA GLU A 166 -51.75 78.59 81.86
C GLU A 166 -52.00 79.01 83.34
N GLN A 167 -51.14 79.83 83.96
CA GLN A 167 -51.32 80.27 85.36
C GLN A 167 -51.49 81.79 85.56
N GLY A 168 -52.68 82.18 86.02
CA GLY A 168 -52.85 83.25 87.00
C GLY A 168 -53.09 84.67 86.48
N THR A 169 -54.33 85.14 86.60
CA THR A 169 -54.72 86.56 86.43
C THR A 169 -54.82 87.30 87.77
N GLY A 170 -54.58 88.62 87.78
CA GLY A 170 -54.76 89.53 88.93
C GLY A 170 -53.89 90.80 88.79
N VAL A 171 -54.39 91.97 88.36
CA VAL A 171 -55.39 92.90 88.95
C VAL A 171 -54.89 93.62 90.21
N SER A 172 -54.59 94.93 90.11
CA SER A 172 -55.20 96.00 90.95
C SER A 172 -54.66 97.43 90.68
N VAL A 173 -55.47 98.26 90.01
CA VAL A 173 -55.71 99.72 90.24
C VAL A 173 -54.53 100.69 90.44
N GLY A 174 -54.29 101.61 89.47
CA GLY A 174 -53.23 102.65 89.51
C GLY A 174 -53.62 104.12 89.21
N GLN A 175 -54.87 104.41 88.82
CA GLN A 175 -55.46 105.75 88.56
C GLN A 175 -54.87 106.61 87.41
N GLU A 176 -55.68 106.74 86.34
CA GLU A 176 -55.78 107.82 85.34
C GLU A 176 -54.56 108.17 84.47
N GLN A 177 -53.32 108.15 84.98
CA GLN A 177 -52.12 108.24 84.14
C GLN A 177 -52.05 107.04 83.16
N ASP A 178 -52.50 105.88 83.64
CA ASP A 178 -52.65 104.63 82.90
C ASP A 178 -53.39 104.79 81.57
N VAL A 179 -54.32 105.74 81.40
CA VAL A 179 -55.13 105.83 80.16
C VAL A 179 -54.29 106.23 78.95
N ASN A 180 -53.31 107.11 79.14
CA ASN A 180 -52.44 107.57 78.05
C ASN A 180 -51.36 106.52 77.74
N ASP A 181 -50.79 105.90 78.77
CA ASP A 181 -49.77 104.85 78.60
C ASP A 181 -50.37 103.51 78.17
N LEU A 182 -51.64 103.21 78.51
CA LEU A 182 -52.41 102.13 77.88
C LEU A 182 -52.86 102.49 76.46
N MET A 183 -53.01 103.76 76.08
CA MET A 183 -53.18 104.12 74.67
C MET A 183 -51.89 103.89 73.87
N ASN A 184 -50.73 104.27 74.43
CA ASN A 184 -49.43 104.00 73.83
C ASN A 184 -49.15 102.49 73.76
N ALA A 185 -49.25 101.77 74.87
CA ALA A 185 -49.06 100.32 74.92
C ALA A 185 -50.10 99.57 74.05
N ARG A 186 -51.34 100.05 73.94
CA ARG A 186 -52.31 99.50 72.98
C ARG A 186 -51.93 99.80 71.53
N ALA A 187 -51.36 100.97 71.24
CA ALA A 187 -50.88 101.29 69.89
C ALA A 187 -49.65 100.46 69.52
N GLU A 188 -48.73 100.25 70.47
CA GLU A 188 -47.56 99.39 70.32
C GLU A 188 -47.96 97.92 70.20
N LEU A 189 -48.83 97.39 71.07
CA LEU A 189 -49.38 96.03 70.96
C LEU A 189 -50.25 95.82 69.72
N VAL A 190 -50.92 96.87 69.20
CA VAL A 190 -51.60 96.81 67.89
C VAL A 190 -50.57 96.76 66.77
N GLN A 191 -49.51 97.58 66.83
CA GLN A 191 -48.44 97.56 65.82
C GLN A 191 -47.62 96.26 65.87
N GLU A 192 -47.43 95.67 67.04
CA GLU A 192 -46.78 94.38 67.24
C GLU A 192 -47.68 93.22 66.80
N ARG A 193 -48.98 93.23 67.15
CA ARG A 193 -49.98 92.32 66.57
C ARG A 193 -50.00 92.41 65.05
N ASP A 194 -49.90 93.60 64.47
CA ASP A 194 -49.96 93.79 63.02
C ASP A 194 -48.62 93.46 62.33
N LYS A 195 -47.48 93.60 63.01
CA LYS A 195 -46.20 92.99 62.58
C LYS A 195 -46.32 91.46 62.61
N LEU A 196 -46.71 90.88 63.74
CA LEU A 196 -46.88 89.42 63.89
C LEU A 196 -47.93 88.84 62.94
N LEU A 197 -48.98 89.57 62.57
CA LEU A 197 -49.94 89.16 61.52
C LEU A 197 -49.31 89.23 60.12
N ASN A 198 -48.50 90.25 59.82
CA ASN A 198 -47.73 90.28 58.58
C ASN A 198 -46.69 89.15 58.52
N ASP A 199 -45.98 88.89 59.62
CA ASP A 199 -45.01 87.81 59.73
C ASP A 199 -45.69 86.44 59.62
N ILE A 200 -46.83 86.22 60.29
CA ILE A 200 -47.63 84.98 60.17
C ILE A 200 -48.19 84.81 58.75
N THR A 201 -48.61 85.89 58.07
CA THR A 201 -49.09 85.78 56.68
C THR A 201 -47.95 85.64 55.66
N GLN A 202 -46.76 86.16 55.94
CA GLN A 202 -45.55 85.89 55.16
C GLN A 202 -45.10 84.44 55.36
N LEU A 203 -44.93 83.98 56.61
CA LEU A 203 -44.54 82.61 56.94
C LEU A 203 -45.55 81.58 56.40
N ARG A 204 -46.85 81.90 56.37
CA ARG A 204 -47.86 81.07 55.67
C ARG A 204 -47.64 81.03 54.16
N ARG A 205 -47.42 82.17 53.50
CA ARG A 205 -47.09 82.20 52.05
C ARG A 205 -45.79 81.46 51.72
N GLU A 206 -44.80 81.53 52.60
CA GLU A 206 -43.53 80.80 52.47
C GLU A 206 -43.71 79.30 52.69
N LEU A 207 -44.53 78.91 53.69
CA LEU A 207 -44.92 77.51 53.92
C LEU A 207 -45.71 76.95 52.73
N ASP A 208 -46.71 77.68 52.22
CA ASP A 208 -47.50 77.30 51.04
C ASP A 208 -46.59 77.19 49.80
N SER A 209 -45.68 78.14 49.60
CA SER A 209 -44.71 78.12 48.49
C SER A 209 -43.75 76.93 48.59
N ASN A 210 -43.30 76.58 49.80
CA ASN A 210 -42.38 75.46 50.01
C ASN A 210 -43.12 74.11 49.96
N SER A 211 -44.36 74.04 50.41
CA SER A 211 -45.27 72.90 50.23
C SER A 211 -45.53 72.63 48.74
N PHE A 212 -45.78 73.67 47.94
CA PHE A 212 -45.97 73.53 46.50
C PHE A 212 -44.71 72.98 45.81
N LYS A 213 -43.54 73.58 46.10
CA LYS A 213 -42.22 73.10 45.62
C LYS A 213 -41.94 71.67 46.05
N GLN A 214 -42.28 71.28 47.28
CA GLN A 214 -42.13 69.91 47.76
C GLN A 214 -43.01 68.97 46.94
N SER A 215 -44.28 69.31 46.70
CA SER A 215 -45.18 68.47 45.89
C SER A 215 -44.67 68.32 44.45
N ASP A 216 -44.05 69.35 43.88
CA ASP A 216 -43.51 69.29 42.51
C ASP A 216 -42.21 68.48 42.45
N LEU A 217 -41.31 68.62 43.43
CA LEU A 217 -40.13 67.77 43.58
C LEU A 217 -40.50 66.30 43.82
N GLU A 218 -41.56 66.03 44.61
CA GLU A 218 -42.07 64.67 44.83
C GLU A 218 -42.62 64.07 43.52
N LYS A 219 -43.30 64.86 42.68
CA LYS A 219 -43.72 64.44 41.33
C LYS A 219 -42.53 64.19 40.40
N GLU A 220 -41.52 65.06 40.39
CA GLU A 220 -40.30 64.87 39.58
C GLU A 220 -39.52 63.63 40.01
N ILE A 221 -39.42 63.37 41.32
CA ILE A 221 -38.82 62.15 41.89
C ILE A 221 -39.64 60.91 41.48
N GLN A 222 -40.98 60.96 41.56
CA GLN A 222 -41.81 59.84 41.15
C GLN A 222 -41.70 59.56 39.64
N GLN A 223 -41.78 60.59 38.78
CA GLN A 223 -41.57 60.43 37.33
C GLN A 223 -40.17 59.89 37.01
N SER A 224 -39.14 60.33 37.74
CA SER A 224 -37.77 59.82 37.59
C SER A 224 -37.68 58.34 37.99
N ASN A 225 -38.34 57.92 39.07
CA ASN A 225 -38.40 56.51 39.48
C ASN A 225 -39.15 55.65 38.47
N GLU A 226 -40.29 56.11 37.94
CA GLU A 226 -41.04 55.42 36.87
C GLU A 226 -40.20 55.28 35.58
N GLN A 227 -39.41 56.31 35.22
CA GLN A 227 -38.45 56.24 34.12
C GLN A 227 -37.30 55.25 34.41
N ILE A 228 -36.76 55.22 35.64
CA ILE A 228 -35.72 54.27 36.04
C ILE A 228 -36.23 52.83 35.96
N ILE A 229 -37.44 52.56 36.44
CA ILE A 229 -38.09 51.23 36.33
C ILE A 229 -38.25 50.85 34.85
N SER A 230 -38.80 51.75 34.02
CA SER A 230 -38.95 51.51 32.58
C SER A 230 -37.62 51.24 31.86
N LEU A 231 -36.53 51.90 32.27
CA LEU A 231 -35.19 51.66 31.76
C LEU A 231 -34.61 50.33 32.25
N GLN A 232 -34.85 49.95 33.51
CA GLN A 232 -34.46 48.64 34.04
C GLN A 232 -35.19 47.48 33.35
N GLU A 233 -36.48 47.61 33.05
CA GLU A 233 -37.23 46.65 32.23
C GLU A 233 -36.62 46.54 30.82
N LYS A 234 -36.39 47.68 30.13
CA LYS A 234 -35.73 47.69 28.81
C LYS A 234 -34.34 47.06 28.83
N ILE A 235 -33.55 47.29 29.89
CA ILE A 235 -32.23 46.69 30.07
C ILE A 235 -32.33 45.17 30.30
N THR A 236 -33.25 44.70 31.14
CA THR A 236 -33.42 43.25 31.37
C THR A 236 -33.96 42.53 30.14
N GLN A 237 -34.88 43.15 29.38
CA GLN A 237 -35.36 42.61 28.10
C GLN A 237 -34.24 42.56 27.05
N ALA A 238 -33.50 43.67 26.84
CA ALA A 238 -32.36 43.68 25.92
C ALA A 238 -31.26 42.65 26.31
N LYS A 239 -31.05 42.41 27.62
CA LYS A 239 -30.13 41.39 28.12
C LYS A 239 -30.62 39.96 27.86
N ASN A 240 -31.94 39.72 27.98
CA ASN A 240 -32.56 38.44 27.65
C ASN A 240 -32.53 38.15 26.14
N ASP A 241 -32.81 39.15 25.30
CA ASP A 241 -32.80 38.98 23.84
C ASP A 241 -31.37 38.85 23.31
N ASN A 242 -30.39 39.58 23.87
CA ASN A 242 -28.96 39.34 23.59
C ASN A 242 -28.55 37.90 23.98
N MET A 243 -28.95 37.40 25.15
CA MET A 243 -28.67 36.02 25.57
C MET A 243 -29.38 34.94 24.72
N ARG A 244 -30.52 35.26 24.10
CA ARG A 244 -31.16 34.40 23.10
C ARG A 244 -30.38 34.40 21.78
N GLU A 245 -29.94 35.56 21.32
CA GLU A 245 -29.25 35.70 20.05
C GLU A 245 -27.81 35.18 20.10
N THR A 246 -27.11 35.27 21.24
CA THR A 246 -25.81 34.56 21.42
C THR A 246 -25.98 33.05 21.36
N LYS A 247 -27.02 32.49 22.01
CA LYS A 247 -27.30 31.04 21.95
C LYS A 247 -27.66 30.55 20.54
N LYS A 248 -28.47 31.32 19.79
CA LYS A 248 -28.67 31.07 18.36
C LYS A 248 -27.36 31.14 17.57
N ARG A 249 -26.53 32.17 17.81
CA ARG A 249 -25.24 32.32 17.14
C ARG A 249 -24.34 31.11 17.39
N GLU A 250 -24.25 30.64 18.63
CA GLU A 250 -23.49 29.44 19.02
C GLU A 250 -24.02 28.17 18.34
N GLN A 251 -25.35 28.00 18.25
CA GLN A 251 -25.95 26.89 17.49
C GLN A 251 -25.63 26.96 15.99
N VAL A 252 -25.83 28.13 15.36
CA VAL A 252 -25.53 28.35 13.93
C VAL A 252 -24.04 28.21 13.65
N GLU A 253 -23.16 28.60 14.58
CA GLU A 253 -21.71 28.48 14.45
C GLU A 253 -21.25 27.01 14.58
N LEU A 254 -21.88 26.22 15.46
CA LEU A 254 -21.71 24.76 15.52
C LEU A 254 -22.22 24.06 14.25
N GLU A 255 -23.41 24.40 13.78
CA GLU A 255 -23.99 23.87 12.54
C GLU A 255 -23.14 24.23 11.31
N LEU A 256 -22.65 25.47 11.22
CA LEU A 256 -21.77 25.92 10.13
C LEU A 256 -20.40 25.22 10.18
N LYS A 257 -19.89 24.89 11.37
CA LYS A 257 -18.65 24.11 11.56
C LYS A 257 -18.84 22.65 11.17
N ALA A 258 -19.96 22.03 11.54
CA ALA A 258 -20.34 20.68 11.12
C ALA A 258 -20.59 20.59 9.60
N ASN A 259 -21.29 21.58 9.03
CA ASN A 259 -21.55 21.66 7.60
C ASN A 259 -20.28 21.90 6.79
N LYS A 260 -19.32 22.71 7.28
CA LYS A 260 -17.98 22.81 6.67
C LYS A 260 -17.26 21.46 6.66
N GLN A 261 -17.24 20.73 7.78
CA GLN A 261 -16.61 19.40 7.83
C GLN A 261 -17.29 18.39 6.88
N ASN A 262 -18.63 18.38 6.81
CA ASN A 262 -19.37 17.56 5.84
C ASN A 262 -19.05 17.95 4.39
N LEU A 263 -18.91 19.25 4.10
CA LEU A 263 -18.61 19.76 2.75
C LEU A 263 -17.17 19.47 2.34
N ASP A 264 -16.20 19.54 3.26
CA ASP A 264 -14.81 19.12 3.05
C ASP A 264 -14.72 17.60 2.80
N LEU A 265 -15.44 16.79 3.56
CA LEU A 265 -15.56 15.35 3.33
C LEU A 265 -16.21 15.05 1.96
N ARG A 266 -17.29 15.75 1.60
CA ARG A 266 -17.95 15.60 0.30
C ARG A 266 -17.03 16.02 -0.86
N ASN A 267 -16.23 17.07 -0.68
CA ASN A 267 -15.21 17.49 -1.65
C ASN A 267 -14.07 16.47 -1.78
N ALA A 268 -13.67 15.80 -0.70
CA ALA A 268 -12.69 14.72 -0.75
C ALA A 268 -13.24 13.49 -1.49
N GLU A 269 -14.48 13.08 -1.19
CA GLU A 269 -15.19 12.01 -1.93
C GLU A 269 -15.36 12.37 -3.41
N PHE A 270 -15.79 13.60 -3.72
CA PHE A 270 -16.00 14.05 -5.10
C PHE A 270 -14.70 14.08 -5.90
N LYS A 271 -13.58 14.52 -5.29
CA LYS A 271 -12.25 14.44 -5.93
C LYS A 271 -11.82 13.00 -6.17
N ALA A 272 -12.02 12.10 -5.21
CA ALA A 272 -11.71 10.68 -5.37
C ALA A 272 -12.55 10.03 -6.49
N GLN A 273 -13.86 10.29 -6.54
CA GLN A 273 -14.74 9.84 -7.61
C GLN A 273 -14.37 10.45 -8.97
N THR A 274 -13.98 11.73 -9.01
CA THR A 274 -13.52 12.39 -10.25
C THR A 274 -12.28 11.70 -10.81
N SER A 275 -11.24 11.49 -10.00
CA SER A 275 -10.03 10.79 -10.44
C SER A 275 -10.28 9.31 -10.78
N GLN A 276 -11.23 8.65 -10.11
CA GLN A 276 -11.65 7.29 -10.47
C GLN A 276 -12.37 7.26 -11.84
N PHE A 277 -13.25 8.24 -12.10
CA PHE A 277 -13.94 8.40 -13.39
C PHE A 277 -12.96 8.75 -14.53
N GLU A 278 -11.98 9.62 -14.28
CA GLU A 278 -10.91 9.94 -15.25
C GLU A 278 -10.08 8.70 -15.58
N ALA A 279 -9.70 7.89 -14.58
CA ALA A 279 -9.00 6.62 -14.78
C ALA A 279 -9.85 5.64 -15.61
N GLN A 280 -11.12 5.44 -15.25
CA GLN A 280 -12.05 4.60 -16.01
C GLN A 280 -12.27 5.11 -17.44
N GLN A 281 -12.30 6.42 -17.66
CA GLN A 281 -12.42 7.00 -19.00
C GLN A 281 -11.14 6.78 -19.83
N GLN A 282 -9.96 6.81 -19.22
CA GLN A 282 -8.71 6.44 -19.90
C GLN A 282 -8.67 4.95 -20.25
N GLU A 283 -9.13 4.07 -19.37
CA GLU A 283 -9.22 2.63 -19.68
C GLU A 283 -10.26 2.34 -20.75
N LEU A 284 -11.42 3.00 -20.72
CA LEU A 284 -12.44 2.89 -21.78
C LEU A 284 -11.88 3.37 -23.14
N LYS A 285 -11.11 4.46 -23.18
CA LYS A 285 -10.43 4.92 -24.40
C LYS A 285 -9.40 3.91 -24.91
N LYS A 286 -8.59 3.30 -24.02
CA LYS A 286 -7.65 2.21 -24.39
C LYS A 286 -8.40 0.98 -24.91
N ALA A 287 -9.49 0.57 -24.26
CA ALA A 287 -10.31 -0.56 -24.68
C ALA A 287 -10.99 -0.31 -26.05
N GLN A 288 -11.50 0.90 -26.30
CA GLN A 288 -12.06 1.29 -27.60
C GLN A 288 -10.99 1.31 -28.71
N GLN A 289 -9.76 1.75 -28.41
CA GLN A 289 -8.64 1.71 -29.35
C GLN A 289 -8.22 0.26 -29.68
N HIS A 290 -8.13 -0.61 -28.66
CA HIS A 290 -7.89 -2.04 -28.87
C HIS A 290 -9.01 -2.73 -29.65
N LEU A 291 -10.29 -2.40 -29.38
CA LEU A 291 -11.42 -2.94 -30.12
C LEU A 291 -11.39 -2.51 -31.59
N LYS A 292 -10.96 -1.28 -31.89
CA LYS A 292 -10.76 -0.81 -33.27
C LYS A 292 -9.63 -1.58 -33.96
N GLN A 293 -8.46 -1.69 -33.33
CA GLN A 293 -7.33 -2.48 -33.87
C GLN A 293 -7.72 -3.94 -34.12
N LEU A 294 -8.45 -4.57 -33.18
CA LEU A 294 -8.95 -5.94 -33.35
C LEU A 294 -9.91 -6.07 -34.54
N LYS A 295 -10.74 -5.06 -34.85
CA LYS A 295 -11.59 -5.06 -36.05
C LYS A 295 -10.77 -4.90 -37.34
N ASP A 296 -9.84 -3.94 -37.36
CA ASP A 296 -8.97 -3.68 -38.51
C ASP A 296 -8.07 -4.91 -38.82
N ASP A 297 -7.60 -5.60 -37.78
CA ASP A 297 -6.84 -6.86 -37.86
C ASP A 297 -7.71 -8.04 -38.30
N ASN A 298 -8.96 -8.14 -37.84
CA ASN A 298 -9.89 -9.18 -38.27
C ASN A 298 -10.18 -9.06 -39.78
N VAL A 299 -10.46 -7.84 -40.28
CA VAL A 299 -10.66 -7.57 -41.71
C VAL A 299 -9.44 -7.95 -42.55
N ARG A 300 -8.21 -7.78 -42.02
CA ARG A 300 -6.98 -8.22 -42.69
C ARG A 300 -6.86 -9.75 -42.70
N LEU A 301 -7.10 -10.41 -41.57
CA LEU A 301 -7.07 -11.87 -41.45
C LEU A 301 -8.13 -12.56 -42.33
N THR A 302 -9.30 -11.97 -42.54
CA THR A 302 -10.32 -12.50 -43.47
C THR A 302 -9.82 -12.47 -44.92
N LYS A 303 -9.12 -11.42 -45.33
CA LYS A 303 -8.49 -11.33 -46.68
C LYS A 303 -7.34 -12.32 -46.83
N GLU A 304 -6.52 -12.50 -45.79
CA GLU A 304 -5.44 -13.49 -45.79
C GLU A 304 -5.99 -14.92 -45.87
N ASN A 305 -7.09 -15.23 -45.17
CA ASN A 305 -7.78 -16.52 -45.30
C ASN A 305 -8.32 -16.76 -46.72
N GLN A 306 -8.93 -15.76 -47.36
CA GLN A 306 -9.38 -15.87 -48.75
C GLN A 306 -8.21 -16.20 -49.71
N ILE A 307 -7.05 -15.57 -49.52
CA ILE A 307 -5.84 -15.85 -50.31
C ILE A 307 -5.30 -17.26 -50.04
N LEU A 308 -5.29 -17.70 -48.78
CA LEU A 308 -4.86 -19.05 -48.40
C LEU A 308 -5.81 -20.14 -48.92
N GLN A 309 -7.12 -19.88 -48.96
CA GLN A 309 -8.11 -20.83 -49.46
C GLN A 309 -7.98 -21.05 -50.97
N VAL A 310 -7.77 -19.99 -51.76
CA VAL A 310 -7.41 -20.11 -53.20
C VAL A 310 -6.12 -20.92 -53.38
N ARG A 311 -5.15 -20.76 -52.47
CA ARG A 311 -3.90 -21.55 -52.47
C ARG A 311 -4.12 -23.03 -52.17
N LEU A 312 -5.00 -23.33 -51.21
CA LEU A 312 -5.36 -24.70 -50.81
C LEU A 312 -6.04 -25.45 -51.95
N ASP A 313 -6.97 -24.80 -52.67
CA ASP A 313 -7.67 -25.43 -53.79
C ASP A 313 -6.74 -25.65 -55.00
N ASN A 314 -5.79 -24.75 -55.26
CA ASN A 314 -4.69 -25.00 -56.21
C ASN A 314 -3.73 -26.13 -55.78
N SER A 315 -3.57 -26.39 -54.47
CA SER A 315 -2.81 -27.56 -54.00
C SER A 315 -3.60 -28.86 -54.14
N ARG A 316 -4.93 -28.81 -54.03
CA ARG A 316 -5.84 -29.96 -54.23
C ARG A 316 -5.87 -30.41 -55.68
N THR A 317 -5.91 -29.50 -56.65
CA THR A 317 -5.89 -29.84 -58.08
C THR A 317 -4.58 -30.54 -58.46
N GLN A 318 -3.43 -30.01 -58.02
CA GLN A 318 -2.12 -30.67 -58.18
C GLN A 318 -2.07 -32.06 -57.53
N PHE A 319 -2.71 -32.23 -56.36
CA PHE A 319 -2.78 -33.55 -55.72
C PHE A 319 -3.63 -34.55 -56.53
N THR A 320 -4.74 -34.12 -57.16
CA THR A 320 -5.52 -34.99 -58.05
C THR A 320 -4.78 -35.38 -59.34
N GLU A 321 -3.92 -34.50 -59.87
CA GLU A 321 -3.01 -34.83 -60.99
C GLU A 321 -1.95 -35.87 -60.57
N LEU A 322 -1.44 -35.78 -59.34
CA LEU A 322 -0.52 -36.77 -58.76
C LEU A 322 -1.18 -38.12 -58.45
N VAL A 323 -2.48 -38.15 -58.13
CA VAL A 323 -3.23 -39.42 -57.98
C VAL A 323 -3.43 -40.10 -59.33
N THR A 324 -3.93 -39.37 -60.34
CA THR A 324 -4.19 -39.96 -61.68
C THR A 324 -2.94 -40.34 -62.46
N THR A 325 -1.75 -39.83 -62.09
CA THR A 325 -0.46 -40.32 -62.59
C THR A 325 0.01 -41.58 -61.85
N ASN A 326 -0.23 -41.71 -60.54
CA ASN A 326 0.03 -42.95 -59.81
C ASN A 326 -0.84 -44.12 -60.29
N GLU A 327 -2.11 -43.90 -60.63
CA GLU A 327 -2.98 -44.93 -61.20
C GLU A 327 -2.46 -45.47 -62.56
N LYS A 328 -1.86 -44.60 -63.38
CA LYS A 328 -1.23 -45.02 -64.65
C LYS A 328 0.00 -45.91 -64.38
N LEU A 329 0.86 -45.51 -63.44
CA LEU A 329 2.03 -46.30 -63.04
C LEU A 329 1.65 -47.65 -62.41
N ALA A 330 0.57 -47.71 -61.62
CA ALA A 330 0.05 -48.96 -61.08
C ALA A 330 -0.41 -49.94 -62.18
N ASN A 331 -1.05 -49.43 -63.24
CA ASN A 331 -1.46 -50.24 -64.39
C ASN A 331 -0.27 -50.76 -65.21
N ASP A 332 0.78 -49.95 -65.42
CA ASP A 332 2.02 -50.42 -66.06
C ASP A 332 2.74 -51.50 -65.21
N CYS A 333 2.78 -51.34 -63.88
CA CYS A 333 3.29 -52.38 -62.98
C CYS A 333 2.48 -53.69 -63.08
N SER A 334 1.15 -53.59 -63.21
CA SER A 334 0.27 -54.75 -63.40
C SER A 334 0.59 -55.50 -64.72
N ARG A 335 0.87 -54.77 -65.82
CA ARG A 335 1.29 -55.39 -67.09
C ARG A 335 2.63 -56.12 -66.96
N ARG A 336 3.60 -55.54 -66.24
CA ARG A 336 4.91 -56.16 -65.96
C ARG A 336 4.84 -57.45 -65.15
N VAL A 337 3.81 -57.62 -64.30
CA VAL A 337 3.58 -58.86 -63.54
C VAL A 337 3.08 -60.00 -64.44
N ILE A 338 2.38 -59.68 -65.54
CA ILE A 338 1.94 -60.69 -66.52
C ILE A 338 3.14 -61.19 -67.35
N GLU A 339 3.98 -60.27 -67.85
CA GLU A 339 5.22 -60.58 -68.60
C GLU A 339 6.17 -61.52 -67.81
N LEU A 340 6.24 -61.36 -66.49
CA LEU A 340 7.05 -62.23 -65.62
C LEU A 340 6.48 -63.64 -65.49
N LYS A 341 5.16 -63.79 -65.47
CA LYS A 341 4.50 -65.08 -65.23
C LYS A 341 4.65 -66.04 -66.42
N GLU A 342 4.58 -65.50 -67.64
CA GLU A 342 4.85 -66.27 -68.87
C GLU A 342 6.30 -66.80 -68.92
N LYS A 343 7.25 -66.11 -68.26
CA LYS A 343 8.64 -66.56 -68.12
C LYS A 343 8.86 -67.58 -66.99
N GLU A 344 7.96 -67.69 -66.03
CA GLU A 344 8.02 -68.75 -65.01
C GLU A 344 7.57 -70.10 -65.59
N ASP A 345 6.57 -70.13 -66.47
CA ASP A 345 6.07 -71.37 -67.08
C ASP A 345 7.10 -72.02 -68.04
N GLU A 346 7.87 -71.24 -68.81
CA GLU A 346 9.02 -71.76 -69.60
C GLU A 346 10.04 -72.49 -68.70
N LEU A 347 10.30 -71.96 -67.50
CA LEU A 347 11.24 -72.55 -66.53
C LEU A 347 10.71 -73.84 -65.86
N VAL A 348 9.39 -74.04 -65.81
CA VAL A 348 8.78 -75.29 -65.33
C VAL A 348 8.95 -76.42 -66.35
N GLN A 349 8.96 -76.11 -67.64
CA GLN A 349 9.07 -77.10 -68.71
C GLN A 349 10.49 -77.67 -68.78
N LEU A 350 11.52 -76.81 -68.82
CA LEU A 350 12.95 -77.21 -68.81
C LEU A 350 13.38 -77.99 -67.55
N ARG A 351 12.67 -77.82 -66.42
CA ARG A 351 12.95 -78.58 -65.19
C ARG A 351 12.52 -80.05 -65.27
N LYS A 352 11.52 -80.40 -66.09
CA LYS A 352 11.00 -81.78 -66.18
C LYS A 352 11.95 -82.71 -66.95
N GLU A 353 12.67 -82.20 -67.94
CA GLU A 353 13.60 -82.99 -68.76
C GLU A 353 14.86 -83.37 -67.96
N ARG A 354 15.38 -82.43 -67.15
CA ARG A 354 16.56 -82.65 -66.29
C ARG A 354 16.39 -83.76 -65.24
N ASP A 355 15.16 -83.99 -64.76
CA ASP A 355 14.87 -84.98 -63.71
C ASP A 355 14.58 -86.40 -64.24
N SER A 356 14.66 -86.63 -65.56
CA SER A 356 14.74 -87.96 -66.16
C SER A 356 16.14 -88.55 -66.00
N GLU A 357 17.16 -87.83 -66.50
CA GLU A 357 18.42 -88.47 -66.87
C GLU A 357 19.44 -88.55 -65.73
N GLN A 358 19.31 -87.71 -64.70
CA GLN A 358 20.10 -87.83 -63.47
C GLN A 358 19.90 -89.20 -62.78
N LYS A 359 18.68 -89.77 -62.87
CA LYS A 359 18.29 -90.98 -62.14
C LYS A 359 18.94 -92.28 -62.63
N LYS A 360 19.56 -92.27 -63.82
CA LYS A 360 20.25 -93.44 -64.40
C LYS A 360 21.75 -93.48 -64.10
N LYS A 361 22.36 -92.37 -63.65
CA LYS A 361 23.82 -92.25 -63.47
C LYS A 361 24.29 -92.51 -62.03
N ASP A 362 23.56 -92.02 -61.03
CA ASP A 362 24.06 -91.99 -59.65
C ASP A 362 23.98 -93.34 -58.89
N HIS A 363 23.37 -94.39 -59.48
CA HIS A 363 23.04 -95.62 -58.74
C HIS A 363 24.21 -96.61 -58.56
N VAL A 364 25.26 -96.55 -59.40
CA VAL A 364 26.27 -97.63 -59.49
C VAL A 364 27.66 -97.24 -58.97
N GLU A 365 28.21 -96.06 -59.33
CA GLU A 365 29.66 -95.83 -59.18
C GLU A 365 30.12 -95.35 -57.79
N LYS A 366 29.30 -94.62 -57.01
CA LYS A 366 29.75 -94.06 -55.72
C LYS A 366 29.67 -95.04 -54.54
N ARG A 367 28.96 -96.17 -54.67
CA ARG A 367 28.68 -97.08 -53.55
C ARG A 367 29.83 -98.02 -53.16
N VAL A 368 30.97 -97.94 -53.87
CA VAL A 368 32.20 -98.71 -53.57
C VAL A 368 33.24 -97.82 -52.90
N ARG A 369 33.47 -96.61 -53.42
CA ARG A 369 34.59 -95.74 -53.00
C ARG A 369 34.43 -95.04 -51.65
N GLN A 370 33.25 -95.09 -51.03
CA GLN A 370 32.96 -94.36 -49.79
C GLN A 370 33.20 -95.19 -48.51
N VAL A 371 33.40 -96.51 -48.63
CA VAL A 371 33.61 -97.40 -47.48
C VAL A 371 35.08 -97.47 -47.05
N GLU A 372 36.01 -97.30 -47.99
CA GLU A 372 37.45 -97.47 -47.77
C GLU A 372 38.07 -96.28 -47.01
N ASP A 373 37.72 -95.03 -47.37
CA ASP A 373 38.20 -93.82 -46.69
C ASP A 373 37.69 -93.70 -45.23
N GLN A 374 36.51 -94.25 -44.92
CA GLN A 374 35.85 -94.07 -43.62
C GLN A 374 36.52 -94.83 -42.47
N ILE A 375 37.36 -95.83 -42.75
CA ILE A 375 38.07 -96.59 -41.70
C ILE A 375 39.24 -95.77 -41.13
N GLY A 376 39.98 -95.04 -41.98
CA GLY A 376 41.14 -94.25 -41.56
C GLY A 376 40.80 -92.99 -40.75
N GLU A 377 39.68 -92.32 -41.06
CA GLU A 377 39.26 -91.13 -40.30
C GLU A 377 38.84 -91.47 -38.86
N VAL A 378 38.17 -92.59 -38.65
CA VAL A 378 37.65 -92.99 -37.32
C VAL A 378 38.77 -93.27 -36.33
N GLU A 379 39.89 -93.85 -36.76
CA GLU A 379 41.02 -94.09 -35.87
C GLU A 379 41.75 -92.80 -35.47
N GLN A 380 41.94 -91.85 -36.39
CA GLN A 380 42.46 -90.52 -36.02
C GLN A 380 41.49 -89.75 -35.12
N GLN A 381 40.17 -89.86 -35.32
CA GLN A 381 39.19 -89.24 -34.44
C GLN A 381 39.23 -89.83 -33.02
N ARG A 382 39.43 -91.15 -32.87
CA ARG A 382 39.62 -91.82 -31.57
C ARG A 382 40.82 -91.27 -30.80
N GLU A 383 41.93 -90.99 -31.47
CA GLU A 383 43.15 -90.43 -30.87
C GLU A 383 42.94 -88.97 -30.44
N ARG A 384 42.34 -88.14 -31.31
CA ARG A 384 41.99 -86.74 -31.02
C ARG A 384 40.98 -86.62 -29.87
N LEU A 385 40.03 -87.55 -29.76
CA LEU A 385 39.08 -87.59 -28.66
C LEU A 385 39.73 -87.97 -27.32
N ARG A 386 40.79 -88.79 -27.32
CA ARG A 386 41.57 -89.05 -26.09
C ARG A 386 42.36 -87.83 -25.63
N SER A 387 42.98 -87.08 -26.55
CA SER A 387 43.71 -85.86 -26.16
C SER A 387 42.77 -84.75 -25.70
N THR A 388 41.58 -84.59 -26.30
CA THR A 388 40.59 -83.61 -25.82
C THR A 388 39.90 -84.01 -24.52
N ILE A 389 39.70 -85.30 -24.23
CA ILE A 389 39.28 -85.73 -22.88
C ILE A 389 40.33 -85.30 -21.85
N SER A 390 41.61 -85.56 -22.10
CA SER A 390 42.68 -85.16 -21.16
C SER A 390 42.83 -83.64 -21.02
N SER A 391 42.60 -82.84 -22.08
CA SER A 391 42.56 -81.38 -21.95
C SER A 391 41.34 -80.90 -21.18
N LEU A 392 40.17 -81.50 -21.39
CA LEU A 392 38.94 -81.20 -20.65
C LEU A 392 39.06 -81.58 -19.16
N GLU A 393 39.77 -82.65 -18.81
CA GLU A 393 40.09 -83.00 -17.43
C GLU A 393 41.01 -81.95 -16.77
N GLN A 394 42.04 -81.47 -17.49
CA GLN A 394 42.84 -80.34 -17.00
C GLN A 394 42.06 -79.03 -16.91
N GLU A 395 41.11 -78.76 -17.82
CA GLU A 395 40.23 -77.61 -17.73
C GLU A 395 39.27 -77.72 -16.55
N ILE A 396 38.71 -78.90 -16.26
CA ILE A 396 37.87 -79.16 -15.08
C ILE A 396 38.66 -78.88 -13.79
N ASP A 397 39.92 -79.28 -13.68
CA ASP A 397 40.75 -78.98 -12.51
C ASP A 397 41.19 -77.50 -12.44
N ARG A 398 41.34 -76.81 -13.58
CA ARG A 398 41.48 -75.34 -13.62
C ARG A 398 40.20 -74.64 -13.18
N PHE A 399 39.03 -75.14 -13.57
CA PHE A 399 37.73 -74.62 -13.15
C PHE A 399 37.46 -74.85 -11.66
N LYS A 400 37.89 -75.98 -11.07
CA LYS A 400 37.85 -76.17 -9.60
C LYS A 400 38.74 -75.16 -8.87
N ARG A 401 39.97 -74.94 -9.35
CA ARG A 401 40.89 -73.95 -8.74
C ARG A 401 40.34 -72.54 -8.81
N THR A 402 39.83 -72.11 -9.98
CA THR A 402 39.20 -70.80 -10.11
C THR A 402 37.87 -70.72 -9.36
N GLN A 403 37.13 -71.82 -9.18
CA GLN A 403 35.94 -71.87 -8.30
C GLN A 403 36.31 -71.65 -6.82
N ASP A 404 37.39 -72.24 -6.33
CA ASP A 404 37.88 -72.02 -4.95
C ASP A 404 38.46 -70.61 -4.75
N GLU A 405 39.12 -70.04 -5.77
CA GLU A 405 39.57 -68.64 -5.76
C GLU A 405 38.38 -67.67 -5.78
N ASN A 406 37.40 -67.89 -6.66
CA ASN A 406 36.15 -67.13 -6.70
C ASN A 406 35.38 -67.25 -5.38
N LYS A 407 35.38 -68.42 -4.73
CA LYS A 407 34.76 -68.61 -3.41
C LYS A 407 35.46 -67.75 -2.34
N LYS A 408 36.80 -67.71 -2.30
CA LYS A 408 37.55 -66.83 -1.40
C LYS A 408 37.30 -65.34 -1.70
N GLN A 409 37.17 -64.96 -2.96
CA GLN A 409 36.76 -63.60 -3.35
C GLN A 409 35.34 -63.28 -2.88
N ILE A 410 34.38 -64.19 -3.05
CA ILE A 410 32.99 -64.04 -2.56
C ILE A 410 32.97 -63.90 -1.03
N GLU A 411 33.73 -64.71 -0.29
CA GLU A 411 33.84 -64.58 1.18
C GLU A 411 34.45 -63.23 1.60
N THR A 412 35.43 -62.73 0.85
CA THR A 412 36.06 -61.41 1.09
C THR A 412 35.10 -60.26 0.81
N LEU A 413 34.48 -60.24 -0.38
CA LEU A 413 33.45 -59.28 -0.78
C LEU A 413 32.23 -59.33 0.16
N THR A 414 31.90 -60.49 0.73
CA THR A 414 30.81 -60.61 1.72
C THR A 414 31.17 -59.89 3.03
N ARG A 415 32.41 -60.04 3.52
CA ARG A 415 32.91 -59.32 4.71
C ARG A 415 32.99 -57.81 4.46
N GLU A 416 33.48 -57.40 3.29
CA GLU A 416 33.50 -56.00 2.86
C GLU A 416 32.08 -55.42 2.78
N ARG A 417 31.12 -56.14 2.21
CA ARG A 417 29.71 -55.74 2.17
C ARG A 417 29.11 -55.59 3.57
N GLU A 418 29.43 -56.47 4.51
CA GLU A 418 28.98 -56.33 5.90
C GLU A 418 29.62 -55.13 6.62
N GLN A 419 30.91 -54.87 6.39
CA GLN A 419 31.62 -53.72 6.95
C GLN A 419 31.10 -52.40 6.36
N LEU A 420 30.85 -52.37 5.04
CA LEU A 420 30.19 -51.26 4.36
C LEU A 420 28.75 -51.06 4.87
N ASN A 421 27.98 -52.11 5.08
CA ASN A 421 26.61 -52.01 5.61
C ASN A 421 26.59 -51.47 7.05
N LYS A 422 27.47 -51.97 7.94
CA LYS A 422 27.68 -51.43 9.29
C LYS A 422 28.12 -49.95 9.27
N THR A 423 28.92 -49.55 8.30
CA THR A 423 29.35 -48.16 8.12
C THR A 423 28.23 -47.27 7.59
N CYS A 424 27.46 -47.76 6.61
CA CYS A 424 26.27 -47.12 6.06
C CYS A 424 25.20 -46.89 7.14
N GLN A 425 24.92 -47.90 7.98
CA GLN A 425 23.99 -47.77 9.10
C GLN A 425 24.41 -46.71 10.12
N LYS A 426 25.72 -46.59 10.43
CA LYS A 426 26.24 -45.49 11.26
C LYS A 426 26.06 -44.13 10.59
N LEU A 427 26.44 -44.01 9.31
CA LEU A 427 26.28 -42.76 8.56
C LEU A 427 24.81 -42.34 8.41
N ILE A 428 23.87 -43.29 8.25
CA ILE A 428 22.43 -43.03 8.27
C ILE A 428 21.99 -42.53 9.65
N ALA A 429 22.43 -43.15 10.74
CA ALA A 429 22.08 -42.73 12.10
C ALA A 429 22.64 -41.34 12.45
N ASP A 430 23.87 -41.01 12.01
CA ASP A 430 24.48 -39.70 12.26
C ASP A 430 23.93 -38.61 11.32
N ASN A 431 23.58 -38.95 10.08
CA ASN A 431 22.86 -38.05 9.17
C ASN A 431 21.42 -37.78 9.67
N GLN A 432 20.74 -38.78 10.26
CA GLN A 432 19.46 -38.59 10.93
C GLN A 432 19.58 -37.61 12.11
N LYS A 433 20.59 -37.77 12.98
CA LYS A 433 20.86 -36.80 14.07
C LYS A 433 21.11 -35.38 13.53
N GLN A 434 21.94 -35.24 12.49
CA GLN A 434 22.19 -33.95 11.84
C GLN A 434 20.91 -33.35 11.24
N THR A 435 20.09 -34.18 10.59
CA THR A 435 18.79 -33.78 10.03
C THR A 435 17.83 -33.29 11.11
N ASP A 436 17.75 -33.98 12.25
CA ASP A 436 16.89 -33.57 13.37
C ASP A 436 17.44 -32.34 14.11
N GLN A 437 18.76 -32.18 14.19
CA GLN A 437 19.41 -30.97 14.68
C GLN A 437 19.20 -29.76 13.73
N VAL A 438 19.19 -29.97 12.42
CA VAL A 438 18.81 -28.94 11.44
C VAL A 438 17.35 -28.55 11.61
N LYS A 439 16.43 -29.49 11.84
CA LYS A 439 15.02 -29.18 12.14
C LYS A 439 14.86 -28.33 13.40
N THR A 440 15.62 -28.61 14.47
CA THR A 440 15.55 -27.78 15.69
C THR A 440 16.11 -26.38 15.42
N PHE A 441 17.23 -26.24 14.71
CA PHE A 441 17.76 -24.93 14.32
C PHE A 441 16.82 -24.15 13.38
N ASP A 442 16.18 -24.79 12.40
CA ASP A 442 15.17 -24.14 11.55
C ASP A 442 13.93 -23.70 12.35
N GLN A 443 13.55 -24.44 13.39
CA GLN A 443 12.43 -24.05 14.26
C GLN A 443 12.82 -22.87 15.16
N THR A 444 14.02 -22.87 15.76
CA THR A 444 14.56 -21.73 16.52
C THR A 444 14.77 -20.50 15.63
N LYS A 445 15.20 -20.69 14.38
CA LYS A 445 15.30 -19.63 13.38
C LYS A 445 13.93 -19.02 13.09
N LYS A 446 12.88 -19.82 12.87
CA LYS A 446 11.51 -19.32 12.64
C LYS A 446 10.97 -18.52 13.83
N THR A 447 11.24 -18.94 15.07
CA THR A 447 10.84 -18.15 16.25
C THR A 447 11.60 -16.82 16.30
N LEU A 448 12.91 -16.81 16.05
CA LEU A 448 13.70 -15.57 16.01
C LEU A 448 13.31 -14.66 14.83
N GLU A 449 12.96 -15.21 13.67
CA GLU A 449 12.44 -14.46 12.52
C GLU A 449 11.08 -13.82 12.84
N GLN A 450 10.21 -14.52 13.59
CA GLN A 450 8.94 -13.99 14.09
C GLN A 450 9.14 -12.92 15.18
N ASP A 451 10.11 -13.08 16.08
CA ASP A 451 10.44 -12.04 17.06
C ASP A 451 11.00 -10.80 16.36
N ILE A 452 11.83 -10.97 15.33
CA ILE A 452 12.35 -9.87 14.51
C ILE A 452 11.23 -9.14 13.76
N THR A 453 10.18 -9.82 13.27
CA THR A 453 9.00 -9.12 12.69
C THR A 453 8.16 -8.44 13.77
N ASN A 454 7.92 -9.09 14.91
CA ASN A 454 7.22 -8.48 16.06
C ASN A 454 7.90 -7.17 16.51
N TYR A 455 9.23 -7.17 16.66
CA TYR A 455 10.00 -5.97 17.03
C TYR A 455 10.03 -4.89 15.93
N LYS A 456 10.02 -5.28 14.63
CA LYS A 456 9.89 -4.32 13.52
C LYS A 456 8.53 -3.64 13.51
N ASP A 457 7.46 -4.39 13.76
CA ASP A 457 6.10 -3.84 13.83
C ASP A 457 5.91 -2.96 15.06
N GLU A 458 6.49 -3.31 16.21
CA GLU A 458 6.46 -2.45 17.40
C GLU A 458 7.28 -1.17 17.19
N ALA A 459 8.47 -1.25 16.59
CA ALA A 459 9.23 -0.07 16.19
C ALA A 459 8.48 0.80 15.15
N SER A 460 7.66 0.20 14.29
CA SER A 460 6.78 0.89 13.35
C SER A 460 5.62 1.60 14.07
N LYS A 461 5.01 0.97 15.08
CA LYS A 461 4.00 1.61 15.96
C LYS A 461 4.61 2.80 16.72
N GLN A 462 5.76 2.62 17.37
CA GLN A 462 6.41 3.69 18.12
C GLN A 462 6.80 4.88 17.24
N ARG A 463 7.32 4.65 16.01
CA ARG A 463 7.57 5.73 15.04
C ARG A 463 6.30 6.50 14.66
N LYS A 464 5.14 5.82 14.54
CA LYS A 464 3.84 6.47 14.29
C LYS A 464 3.35 7.28 15.49
N ILE A 465 3.60 6.81 16.72
CA ILE A 465 3.29 7.53 17.96
C ILE A 465 4.15 8.79 18.09
N ILE A 466 5.47 8.67 17.86
CA ILE A 466 6.41 9.81 17.84
C ILE A 466 5.96 10.86 16.81
N LEU A 467 5.69 10.45 15.56
CA LEU A 467 5.22 11.36 14.50
C LEU A 467 3.87 12.03 14.83
N LYS A 468 3.02 11.39 15.63
CA LYS A 468 1.78 11.99 16.13
C LYS A 468 2.08 13.05 17.20
N MET A 469 2.93 12.73 18.17
CA MET A 469 3.35 13.67 19.23
C MET A 469 4.12 14.87 18.67
N GLU A 470 4.97 14.68 17.65
CA GLU A 470 5.65 15.78 16.93
C GLU A 470 4.63 16.72 16.26
N LYS A 471 3.63 16.17 15.56
CA LYS A 471 2.55 16.97 14.96
C LYS A 471 1.66 17.67 15.98
N GLU A 472 1.49 17.10 17.17
CA GLU A 472 0.75 17.71 18.27
C GLU A 472 1.57 18.84 18.92
N ARG A 473 2.87 18.63 19.15
CA ARG A 473 3.83 19.67 19.55
C ARG A 473 3.83 20.84 18.56
N ASP A 474 3.95 20.56 17.26
CA ASP A 474 4.06 21.61 16.23
C ASP A 474 2.74 22.39 16.05
N ARG A 475 1.59 21.74 16.28
CA ARG A 475 0.30 22.41 16.43
C ARG A 475 0.28 23.34 17.64
N TYR A 476 0.66 22.87 18.83
CA TYR A 476 0.67 23.70 20.03
C TYR A 476 1.66 24.88 19.94
N ILE A 477 2.81 24.70 19.28
CA ILE A 477 3.73 25.81 18.96
C ILE A 477 3.05 26.84 18.04
N THR A 478 2.33 26.38 17.01
CA THR A 478 1.61 27.26 16.08
C THR A 478 0.45 27.98 16.77
N GLU A 479 -0.31 27.29 17.61
CA GLU A 479 -1.44 27.81 18.38
C GLU A 479 -0.99 28.83 19.44
N ALA A 480 0.08 28.54 20.18
CA ALA A 480 0.71 29.50 21.09
C ALA A 480 1.23 30.74 20.36
N GLY A 481 1.81 30.59 19.17
CA GLY A 481 2.22 31.72 18.33
C GLY A 481 1.03 32.56 17.85
N GLN A 482 -0.07 31.93 17.44
CA GLN A 482 -1.31 32.62 17.05
C GLN A 482 -1.94 33.38 18.23
N LEU A 483 -2.04 32.75 19.39
CA LEU A 483 -2.52 33.39 20.63
C LEU A 483 -1.63 34.56 21.06
N THR A 484 -0.30 34.42 20.93
CA THR A 484 0.65 35.51 21.22
C THR A 484 0.45 36.69 20.29
N ASN A 485 0.29 36.46 18.98
CA ASN A 485 -0.02 37.51 18.01
C ASN A 485 -1.38 38.16 18.27
N GLN A 486 -2.38 37.38 18.69
CA GLN A 486 -3.71 37.89 19.04
C GLN A 486 -3.68 38.77 20.30
N VAL A 487 -2.90 38.38 21.33
CA VAL A 487 -2.66 39.22 22.52
C VAL A 487 -1.96 40.52 22.13
N LEU A 488 -0.93 40.47 21.28
CA LEU A 488 -0.24 41.68 20.80
C LEU A 488 -1.19 42.62 20.04
N ALA A 489 -2.04 42.09 19.15
CA ALA A 489 -3.04 42.88 18.43
C ALA A 489 -4.07 43.52 19.37
N LEU A 490 -4.57 42.78 20.37
CA LEU A 490 -5.46 43.32 21.40
C LEU A 490 -4.77 44.39 22.27
N MET A 491 -3.48 44.25 22.57
CA MET A 491 -2.72 45.29 23.28
C MET A 491 -2.51 46.56 22.43
N GLU A 492 -2.41 46.47 21.10
CA GLU A 492 -2.45 47.65 20.23
C GLU A 492 -3.85 48.29 20.17
N GLU A 493 -4.90 47.49 20.16
CA GLU A 493 -6.28 47.99 20.16
C GLU A 493 -6.63 48.69 21.48
N VAL A 494 -6.23 48.12 22.62
CA VAL A 494 -6.31 48.79 23.94
C VAL A 494 -5.58 50.13 23.91
N LYS A 495 -4.33 50.20 23.42
CA LYS A 495 -3.59 51.48 23.31
C LYS A 495 -4.27 52.51 22.41
N LYS A 496 -4.91 52.08 21.32
CA LYS A 496 -5.73 52.98 20.48
C LYS A 496 -6.94 53.50 21.26
N LYS A 497 -7.59 52.66 22.07
CA LYS A 497 -8.70 53.09 22.94
C LYS A 497 -8.28 53.94 24.13
N GLU A 498 -7.08 53.76 24.67
CA GLU A 498 -6.48 54.64 25.68
C GLU A 498 -6.21 56.04 25.10
N LEU A 499 -5.68 56.12 23.87
CA LEU A 499 -5.50 57.37 23.13
C LEU A 499 -6.84 58.06 22.79
N GLU A 500 -7.81 57.32 22.26
CA GLU A 500 -9.17 57.85 22.03
C GLU A 500 -9.81 58.37 23.32
N LEU A 501 -9.66 57.66 24.46
CA LEU A 501 -10.14 58.11 25.77
C LEU A 501 -9.40 59.35 26.27
N PHE A 502 -8.11 59.49 25.99
CA PHE A 502 -7.33 60.68 26.35
C PHE A 502 -7.82 61.92 25.57
N ASP A 503 -8.00 61.80 24.25
CA ASP A 503 -8.53 62.88 23.42
C ASP A 503 -9.98 63.23 23.78
N GLN A 504 -10.83 62.23 24.08
CA GLN A 504 -12.18 62.45 24.60
C GLN A 504 -12.17 63.21 25.95
N LYS A 505 -11.33 62.80 26.91
CA LYS A 505 -11.19 63.50 28.20
C LYS A 505 -10.69 64.93 28.03
N LYS A 506 -9.71 65.16 27.15
CA LYS A 506 -9.25 66.50 26.79
C LYS A 506 -10.39 67.34 26.19
N LYS A 507 -11.20 66.75 25.30
CA LYS A 507 -12.36 67.43 24.71
C LYS A 507 -13.43 67.79 25.74
N ILE A 508 -13.66 66.93 26.73
CA ILE A 508 -14.55 67.20 27.86
C ILE A 508 -14.02 68.40 28.67
N ALA A 509 -12.73 68.40 29.06
CA ALA A 509 -12.14 69.52 29.81
C ALA A 509 -12.17 70.86 29.02
N GLU A 510 -11.95 70.83 27.70
CA GLU A 510 -12.12 72.00 26.82
C GLU A 510 -13.59 72.50 26.77
N LEU A 511 -14.57 71.61 26.87
CA LEU A 511 -15.99 71.97 26.88
C LEU A 511 -16.44 72.45 28.27
N GLU A 512 -15.97 71.84 29.35
CA GLU A 512 -16.23 72.25 30.73
C GLU A 512 -15.67 73.65 31.03
N THR A 513 -14.43 73.92 30.62
CA THR A 513 -13.84 75.27 30.74
C THR A 513 -14.58 76.31 29.91
N ARG A 514 -15.03 75.95 28.70
CA ARG A 514 -15.85 76.84 27.85
C ARG A 514 -17.26 77.07 28.40
N LEU A 515 -17.88 76.05 29.00
CA LEU A 515 -19.14 76.17 29.72
C LEU A 515 -18.98 77.09 30.94
N LYS A 516 -17.89 76.93 31.71
CA LYS A 516 -17.56 77.81 32.84
C LYS A 516 -17.39 79.26 32.42
N GLN A 517 -16.71 79.51 31.30
CA GLN A 517 -16.60 80.85 30.71
C GLN A 517 -17.97 81.44 30.32
N GLN A 518 -18.86 80.64 29.71
CA GLN A 518 -20.21 81.09 29.36
C GLN A 518 -21.12 81.29 30.57
N GLN A 519 -20.98 80.49 31.64
CA GLN A 519 -21.66 80.70 32.92
C GLN A 519 -21.23 82.04 33.54
N ASN A 520 -19.92 82.31 33.63
CA ASN A 520 -19.40 83.57 34.16
C ASN A 520 -19.87 84.79 33.31
N LEU A 521 -19.89 84.65 31.98
CA LEU A 521 -20.42 85.69 31.07
C LEU A 521 -21.93 85.92 31.27
N TYR A 522 -22.71 84.86 31.46
CA TYR A 522 -24.14 84.95 31.72
C TYR A 522 -24.42 85.58 33.10
N GLU A 523 -23.64 85.24 34.13
CA GLU A 523 -23.74 85.84 35.46
C GLU A 523 -23.36 87.32 35.45
N ALA A 524 -22.31 87.71 34.71
CA ALA A 524 -21.96 89.11 34.48
C ALA A 524 -23.10 89.87 33.78
N VAL A 525 -23.61 89.38 32.64
CA VAL A 525 -24.73 90.00 31.93
C VAL A 525 -26.01 90.04 32.78
N ARG A 526 -26.24 89.04 33.64
CA ARG A 526 -27.38 89.04 34.59
C ARG A 526 -27.19 90.06 35.72
N SER A 527 -25.96 90.24 36.21
CA SER A 527 -25.59 91.29 37.16
C SER A 527 -25.80 92.67 36.56
N ASP A 528 -25.24 92.92 35.37
CA ASP A 528 -25.38 94.18 34.63
C ASP A 528 -26.85 94.46 34.32
N ARG A 529 -27.62 93.49 33.83
CA ARG A 529 -29.06 93.62 33.61
C ARG A 529 -29.80 94.02 34.89
N ASN A 530 -29.45 93.45 36.04
CA ASN A 530 -30.10 93.79 37.30
C ASN A 530 -29.68 95.19 37.80
N LEU A 531 -28.42 95.58 37.65
CA LEU A 531 -27.89 96.91 37.97
C LEU A 531 -28.56 97.98 37.09
N TYR A 532 -28.54 97.80 35.77
CA TYR A 532 -29.22 98.70 34.84
C TYR A 532 -30.74 98.68 35.03
N SER A 533 -31.37 97.56 35.37
CA SER A 533 -32.81 97.52 35.70
C SER A 533 -33.13 98.35 36.95
N LYS A 534 -32.27 98.36 37.97
CA LYS A 534 -32.45 99.21 39.15
C LYS A 534 -32.31 100.69 38.78
N ASN A 535 -31.19 101.06 38.14
CA ASN A 535 -30.92 102.44 37.74
C ASN A 535 -32.00 102.96 36.75
N LEU A 536 -32.54 102.08 35.90
CA LEU A 536 -33.63 102.40 34.96
C LEU A 536 -34.94 102.69 35.69
N ILE A 537 -35.28 101.95 36.76
CA ILE A 537 -36.48 102.17 37.59
C ILE A 537 -36.36 103.50 38.34
N GLU A 538 -35.25 103.73 39.03
CA GLU A 538 -34.99 104.99 39.75
C GLU A 538 -35.04 106.20 38.79
N SER A 539 -34.50 106.04 37.57
CA SER A 539 -34.65 107.04 36.50
C SER A 539 -36.05 107.11 35.88
N HIS A 540 -36.87 106.05 35.97
CA HIS A 540 -38.22 106.00 35.38
C HIS A 540 -39.27 106.66 36.26
N ASP A 541 -39.09 106.71 37.58
CA ASP A 541 -40.07 107.33 38.48
C ASP A 541 -40.04 108.86 38.36
N GLU A 542 -38.84 109.47 38.39
CA GLU A 542 -38.63 110.91 38.15
C GLU A 542 -39.10 111.32 36.74
N ILE A 543 -38.63 110.61 35.71
CA ILE A 543 -39.04 110.86 34.32
C ILE A 543 -40.53 110.53 34.12
N GLY A 544 -41.08 109.59 34.89
CA GLY A 544 -42.43 109.09 34.80
C GLY A 544 -43.46 110.11 35.27
N GLU A 545 -43.14 110.95 36.24
CA GLU A 545 -44.02 112.05 36.65
C GLU A 545 -44.18 113.10 35.54
N MET A 546 -43.07 113.51 34.93
CA MET A 546 -43.08 114.48 33.83
C MET A 546 -43.64 113.90 32.52
N LYS A 547 -43.43 112.61 32.22
CA LYS A 547 -43.96 111.97 31.00
C LYS A 547 -45.39 111.46 31.13
N ARG A 548 -45.93 111.23 32.34
CA ARG A 548 -47.33 110.78 32.55
C ARG A 548 -48.37 111.69 31.88
N LYS A 549 -48.13 113.00 31.83
CA LYS A 549 -49.04 113.99 31.20
C LYS A 549 -48.95 114.08 29.66
N LEU A 550 -47.94 113.47 29.03
CA LEU A 550 -47.64 113.68 27.60
C LEU A 550 -47.51 112.37 26.81
N LYS A 551 -47.13 111.25 27.42
CA LYS A 551 -47.00 109.94 26.74
C LYS A 551 -48.34 109.28 26.38
N ILE A 552 -49.41 109.52 27.15
CA ILE A 552 -50.71 108.85 26.97
C ILE A 552 -51.25 109.06 25.55
N MET A 553 -51.08 110.26 24.99
CA MET A 553 -51.76 110.69 23.77
C MET A 553 -51.06 110.26 22.46
N ASN A 554 -49.74 110.01 22.49
CA ASN A 554 -48.98 109.63 21.28
C ASN A 554 -48.73 108.12 21.17
N HIS A 555 -48.54 107.39 22.28
CA HIS A 555 -47.94 106.05 22.20
C HIS A 555 -48.88 104.98 21.59
N GLN A 556 -50.19 105.20 21.60
CA GLN A 556 -51.19 104.30 20.98
C GLN A 556 -51.12 104.28 19.43
N ILE A 557 -50.54 105.30 18.80
CA ILE A 557 -50.58 105.48 17.34
C ILE A 557 -49.43 104.75 16.61
N ASP A 558 -48.31 104.51 17.30
CA ASP A 558 -47.12 103.93 16.67
C ASP A 558 -46.96 102.42 16.93
N GLN A 559 -47.42 101.91 18.08
CA GLN A 559 -47.35 100.47 18.41
C GLN A 559 -48.02 99.58 17.34
N LEU A 560 -49.14 100.04 16.76
CA LEU A 560 -49.90 99.30 15.73
C LEU A 560 -49.20 99.19 14.36
N LYS A 561 -48.05 99.86 14.16
CA LYS A 561 -47.32 99.85 12.87
C LYS A 561 -46.16 98.84 12.86
N GLU A 562 -45.45 98.67 13.96
CA GLU A 562 -44.31 97.75 14.03
C GLU A 562 -44.73 96.27 14.07
N GLU A 563 -45.83 95.93 14.76
CA GLU A 563 -46.31 94.53 14.87
C GLU A 563 -46.66 93.88 13.53
N ILE A 564 -47.10 94.68 12.55
CA ILE A 564 -47.46 94.20 11.21
C ILE A 564 -46.20 93.77 10.44
N GLN A 565 -45.15 94.59 10.49
CA GLN A 565 -43.94 94.40 9.68
C GLN A 565 -43.08 93.21 10.13
N GLY A 566 -43.18 92.80 11.41
CA GLY A 566 -42.50 91.61 11.92
C GLY A 566 -43.06 90.30 11.34
N LYS A 567 -44.38 90.16 11.25
CA LYS A 567 -45.03 88.88 10.91
C LYS A 567 -44.89 88.47 9.44
N GLU A 568 -44.70 89.41 8.53
CA GLU A 568 -44.40 89.08 7.12
C GLU A 568 -43.04 88.37 6.97
N GLN A 569 -42.04 88.68 7.80
CA GLN A 569 -40.70 88.09 7.69
C GLN A 569 -40.63 86.65 8.20
N GLU A 570 -41.49 86.27 9.15
CA GLU A 570 -41.57 84.90 9.66
C GLU A 570 -42.25 83.95 8.66
N LEU A 571 -43.31 84.45 7.98
CA LEU A 571 -44.08 83.69 6.99
C LEU A 571 -43.20 83.16 5.82
N VAL A 572 -42.31 84.02 5.31
CA VAL A 572 -41.40 83.68 4.20
C VAL A 572 -40.41 82.56 4.58
N ARG A 573 -39.96 82.52 5.85
CA ARG A 573 -39.04 81.47 6.33
C ARG A 573 -39.76 80.11 6.43
N ALA A 574 -40.97 80.10 6.98
CA ALA A 574 -41.77 78.87 7.11
C ALA A 574 -42.07 78.20 5.75
N GLN A 575 -42.25 78.99 4.69
CA GLN A 575 -42.45 78.47 3.33
C GLN A 575 -41.20 77.80 2.75
N ALA A 576 -40.00 78.34 3.02
CA ALA A 576 -38.74 77.75 2.55
C ALA A 576 -38.43 76.40 3.20
N ASP A 577 -38.67 76.26 4.51
CA ASP A 577 -38.47 74.99 5.22
C ASP A 577 -39.47 73.91 4.80
N HIS A 578 -40.73 74.29 4.56
CA HIS A 578 -41.77 73.38 4.05
C HIS A 578 -41.36 72.71 2.73
N ASP A 579 -40.87 73.49 1.77
CA ASP A 579 -40.48 72.99 0.44
C ASP A 579 -39.20 72.14 0.47
N LYS A 580 -38.36 72.29 1.50
CA LYS A 580 -37.23 71.40 1.76
C LYS A 580 -37.71 70.02 2.25
N VAL A 581 -38.55 69.99 3.29
CA VAL A 581 -39.15 68.76 3.84
C VAL A 581 -39.95 68.00 2.78
N LYS A 582 -40.63 68.72 1.88
CA LYS A 582 -41.39 68.12 0.77
C LYS A 582 -40.50 67.32 -0.20
N LYS A 583 -39.32 67.83 -0.55
CA LYS A 583 -38.34 67.13 -1.42
C LYS A 583 -37.71 65.92 -0.73
N GLU A 584 -37.41 66.04 0.57
CA GLU A 584 -36.88 64.93 1.37
C GLU A 584 -37.90 63.77 1.47
N LYS A 585 -39.19 64.10 1.64
CA LYS A 585 -40.31 63.13 1.59
C LYS A 585 -40.41 62.41 0.24
N GLU A 586 -40.29 63.14 -0.87
CA GLU A 586 -40.36 62.56 -2.22
C GLU A 586 -39.19 61.59 -2.50
N GLN A 587 -37.98 61.92 -2.05
CA GLN A 587 -36.82 61.02 -2.13
C GLN A 587 -36.97 59.75 -1.28
N LEU A 588 -37.51 59.88 -0.06
CA LEU A 588 -37.81 58.75 0.83
C LEU A 588 -38.82 57.77 0.20
N ILE A 589 -39.85 58.27 -0.49
CA ILE A 589 -40.84 57.42 -1.16
C ILE A 589 -40.18 56.56 -2.26
N VAL A 590 -39.32 57.15 -3.10
CA VAL A 590 -38.60 56.42 -4.15
C VAL A 590 -37.68 55.33 -3.58
N SER A 591 -36.97 55.64 -2.49
CA SER A 591 -36.12 54.66 -1.78
C SER A 591 -36.93 53.48 -1.22
N VAL A 592 -38.09 53.75 -0.62
CA VAL A 592 -38.99 52.70 -0.10
C VAL A 592 -39.56 51.82 -1.23
N GLU A 593 -39.89 52.36 -2.40
CA GLU A 593 -40.28 51.54 -3.55
C GLU A 593 -39.15 50.65 -4.06
N GLN A 594 -37.92 51.16 -4.13
CA GLN A 594 -36.77 50.38 -4.57
C GLN A 594 -36.49 49.20 -3.62
N LEU A 595 -36.47 49.46 -2.31
CA LEU A 595 -36.29 48.40 -1.30
C LEU A 595 -37.39 47.33 -1.36
N LYS A 596 -38.65 47.71 -1.62
CA LYS A 596 -39.74 46.74 -1.86
C LYS A 596 -39.50 45.87 -3.09
N ARG A 597 -39.02 46.43 -4.20
CA ARG A 597 -38.69 45.70 -5.44
C ARG A 597 -37.46 44.79 -5.28
N GLU A 598 -36.58 45.05 -4.31
CA GLU A 598 -35.46 44.17 -3.95
C GLU A 598 -35.87 43.05 -2.99
N ALA A 599 -36.84 43.31 -2.10
CA ALA A 599 -37.40 42.29 -1.21
C ALA A 599 -38.13 41.18 -1.98
N THR A 600 -39.07 41.53 -2.88
CA THR A 600 -39.84 40.53 -3.63
C THR A 600 -38.97 39.64 -4.51
N LYS A 601 -37.91 40.18 -5.13
CA LYS A 601 -36.92 39.40 -5.89
C LYS A 601 -36.15 38.39 -5.03
N LYS A 602 -35.91 38.70 -3.75
CA LYS A 602 -35.28 37.77 -2.81
C LYS A 602 -36.25 36.68 -2.34
N GLU A 603 -37.53 37.02 -2.17
CA GLU A 603 -38.59 36.04 -1.88
C GLU A 603 -38.78 35.05 -3.04
N GLU A 604 -38.83 35.53 -4.28
CA GLU A 604 -38.86 34.68 -5.49
C GLU A 604 -37.62 33.79 -5.59
N ALA A 605 -36.41 34.33 -5.35
CA ALA A 605 -35.18 33.54 -5.36
C ALA A 605 -35.17 32.45 -4.27
N TYR A 606 -35.65 32.78 -3.06
CA TYR A 606 -35.76 31.84 -1.95
C TYR A 606 -36.76 30.71 -2.24
N ALA A 607 -37.94 31.04 -2.79
CA ALA A 607 -38.95 30.05 -3.17
C ALA A 607 -38.42 29.05 -4.22
N ASN A 608 -37.65 29.54 -5.20
CA ASN A 608 -37.00 28.68 -6.20
C ASN A 608 -35.93 27.76 -5.57
N GLN A 609 -35.11 28.26 -4.65
CA GLN A 609 -34.12 27.43 -3.94
C GLN A 609 -34.76 26.38 -3.02
N GLN A 610 -35.88 26.72 -2.36
CA GLN A 610 -36.64 25.78 -1.54
C GLN A 610 -37.19 24.62 -2.38
N ALA A 611 -37.78 24.92 -3.55
CA ALA A 611 -38.28 23.90 -4.47
C ALA A 611 -37.16 22.99 -5.02
N GLU A 612 -35.97 23.54 -5.29
CA GLU A 612 -34.81 22.72 -5.69
C GLU A 612 -34.29 21.85 -4.54
N PHE A 613 -34.23 22.38 -3.31
CA PHE A 613 -33.83 21.61 -2.12
C PHE A 613 -34.76 20.41 -1.88
N GLU A 614 -36.08 20.59 -2.01
CA GLU A 614 -37.05 19.50 -1.91
C GLU A 614 -36.88 18.44 -3.02
N ARG A 615 -36.62 18.87 -4.26
CA ARG A 615 -36.30 17.97 -5.37
C ARG A 615 -35.02 17.15 -5.11
N LEU A 616 -33.96 17.79 -4.63
CA LEU A 616 -32.69 17.15 -4.32
C LEU A 616 -32.81 16.17 -3.14
N ASN A 617 -33.58 16.52 -2.09
CA ASN A 617 -33.86 15.60 -0.99
C ASN A 617 -34.64 14.36 -1.43
N LYS A 618 -35.61 14.51 -2.35
CA LYS A 618 -36.32 13.36 -2.93
C LYS A 618 -35.36 12.43 -3.67
N GLN A 619 -34.51 12.97 -4.54
CA GLN A 619 -33.48 12.20 -5.25
C GLN A 619 -32.49 11.52 -4.29
N LEU A 620 -32.09 12.20 -3.21
CA LEU A 620 -31.22 11.65 -2.18
C LEU A 620 -31.88 10.50 -1.40
N SER A 621 -33.19 10.56 -1.17
CA SER A 621 -33.95 9.45 -0.56
C SER A 621 -34.01 8.24 -1.49
N GLU A 622 -34.40 8.44 -2.76
CA GLU A 622 -34.48 7.40 -3.78
C GLU A 622 -33.12 6.70 -3.99
N ALA A 623 -32.03 7.47 -4.07
CA ALA A 623 -30.66 6.94 -4.14
C ALA A 623 -30.23 6.18 -2.88
N ASN A 624 -30.66 6.60 -1.69
CA ASN A 624 -30.35 5.88 -0.44
C ASN A 624 -31.11 4.55 -0.34
N ASP A 625 -32.37 4.49 -0.78
CA ASP A 625 -33.13 3.24 -0.79
C ASP A 625 -32.64 2.26 -1.86
N GLU A 626 -32.19 2.75 -3.01
CA GLU A 626 -31.51 1.92 -4.00
C GLU A 626 -30.18 1.37 -3.46
N ARG A 627 -29.37 2.19 -2.77
CA ARG A 627 -28.15 1.74 -2.07
C ARG A 627 -28.45 0.66 -1.01
N LYS A 628 -29.58 0.75 -0.30
CA LYS A 628 -30.03 -0.30 0.65
C LYS A 628 -30.38 -1.62 -0.06
N LYS A 629 -31.01 -1.57 -1.24
CA LYS A 629 -31.31 -2.79 -2.04
C LYS A 629 -30.03 -3.46 -2.52
N GLN A 630 -29.10 -2.69 -3.07
CA GLN A 630 -27.82 -3.20 -3.58
C GLN A 630 -26.96 -3.81 -2.46
N LEU A 631 -26.96 -3.23 -1.26
CA LEU A 631 -26.31 -3.83 -0.08
C LEU A 631 -26.93 -5.17 0.32
N LYS A 632 -28.26 -5.32 0.27
CA LYS A 632 -28.93 -6.61 0.53
C LYS A 632 -28.59 -7.66 -0.54
N GLN A 633 -28.58 -7.27 -1.81
CA GLN A 633 -28.18 -8.16 -2.92
C GLN A 633 -26.72 -8.62 -2.77
N LEU A 634 -25.81 -7.71 -2.40
CA LEU A 634 -24.40 -8.05 -2.13
C LEU A 634 -24.28 -9.02 -0.94
N GLN A 635 -25.03 -8.81 0.13
CA GLN A 635 -25.07 -9.74 1.27
C GLN A 635 -25.60 -11.13 0.88
N GLN A 636 -26.63 -11.20 0.03
CA GLN A 636 -27.13 -12.46 -0.50
C GLN A 636 -26.07 -13.17 -1.36
N ILE A 637 -25.42 -12.47 -2.29
CA ILE A 637 -24.37 -13.03 -3.15
C ILE A 637 -23.17 -13.53 -2.31
N ILE A 638 -22.82 -12.83 -1.22
CA ILE A 638 -21.80 -13.29 -0.27
C ILE A 638 -22.23 -14.58 0.44
N ALA A 639 -23.48 -14.67 0.90
CA ALA A 639 -24.00 -15.88 1.54
C ALA A 639 -24.05 -17.08 0.56
N GLU A 640 -24.48 -16.86 -0.68
CA GLU A 640 -24.48 -17.86 -1.75
C GLU A 640 -23.06 -18.33 -2.09
N ARG A 641 -22.10 -17.39 -2.23
CA ARG A 641 -20.66 -17.67 -2.38
C ARG A 641 -20.13 -18.53 -1.24
N ASP A 642 -20.49 -18.24 0.01
CA ASP A 642 -19.95 -18.94 1.18
C ASP A 642 -20.56 -20.33 1.36
N VAL A 643 -21.82 -20.52 0.98
CA VAL A 643 -22.44 -21.84 0.84
C VAL A 643 -21.76 -22.65 -0.27
N LEU A 644 -21.55 -22.08 -1.45
CA LEU A 644 -20.87 -22.76 -2.57
C LEU A 644 -19.41 -23.08 -2.25
N GLY A 645 -18.68 -22.17 -1.58
CA GLY A 645 -17.32 -22.40 -1.10
C GLY A 645 -17.26 -23.54 -0.09
N THR A 646 -18.21 -23.58 0.85
CA THR A 646 -18.33 -24.69 1.83
C THR A 646 -18.62 -26.04 1.13
N GLN A 647 -19.47 -26.04 0.10
CA GLN A 647 -19.72 -27.25 -0.71
C GLN A 647 -18.49 -27.68 -1.51
N LEU A 648 -17.75 -26.74 -2.09
CA LEU A 648 -16.55 -27.01 -2.88
C LEU A 648 -15.40 -27.56 -2.02
N VAL A 649 -15.21 -27.04 -0.80
CA VAL A 649 -14.26 -27.62 0.17
C VAL A 649 -14.64 -29.07 0.50
N ARG A 650 -15.91 -29.33 0.86
CA ARG A 650 -16.37 -30.70 1.14
C ARG A 650 -16.19 -31.65 -0.05
N ARG A 651 -16.45 -31.20 -1.28
CA ARG A 651 -16.20 -31.98 -2.51
C ARG A 651 -14.70 -32.26 -2.72
N ASN A 652 -13.82 -31.32 -2.41
CA ASN A 652 -12.37 -31.54 -2.46
C ASN A 652 -11.90 -32.52 -1.38
N ASP A 653 -12.45 -32.47 -0.16
CA ASP A 653 -12.16 -33.42 0.92
C ASP A 653 -12.63 -34.83 0.56
N GLU A 654 -13.84 -34.97 0.00
CA GLU A 654 -14.38 -36.21 -0.56
C GLU A 654 -13.47 -36.78 -1.67
N LEU A 655 -12.98 -35.92 -2.59
CA LEU A 655 -12.04 -36.32 -3.64
C LEU A 655 -10.68 -36.76 -3.08
N ALA A 656 -10.14 -36.06 -2.08
CA ALA A 656 -8.88 -36.43 -1.43
C ALA A 656 -8.97 -37.80 -0.73
N LEU A 657 -10.09 -38.06 -0.04
CA LEU A 657 -10.39 -39.37 0.55
C LEU A 657 -10.52 -40.47 -0.51
N LEU A 658 -11.12 -40.18 -1.66
CA LEU A 658 -11.20 -41.12 -2.79
C LEU A 658 -9.82 -41.40 -3.41
N TYR A 659 -8.95 -40.40 -3.55
CA TYR A 659 -7.58 -40.59 -4.06
C TYR A 659 -6.73 -41.45 -3.12
N GLU A 660 -6.74 -41.20 -1.81
CA GLU A 660 -6.02 -42.07 -0.85
C GLU A 660 -6.63 -43.48 -0.79
N LYS A 661 -7.97 -43.62 -0.88
CA LYS A 661 -8.62 -44.94 -0.99
C LYS A 661 -8.16 -45.71 -2.23
N LEU A 662 -8.12 -45.06 -3.39
CA LEU A 662 -7.65 -45.64 -4.65
C LEU A 662 -6.16 -46.02 -4.58
N LYS A 663 -5.33 -45.17 -3.99
CA LYS A 663 -3.89 -45.41 -3.75
C LYS A 663 -3.64 -46.59 -2.80
N ILE A 664 -4.44 -46.74 -1.75
CA ILE A 664 -4.43 -47.92 -0.85
C ILE A 664 -4.88 -49.17 -1.61
N GLN A 665 -5.96 -49.09 -2.39
CA GLN A 665 -6.44 -50.22 -3.21
C GLN A 665 -5.40 -50.66 -4.25
N GLN A 666 -4.74 -49.72 -4.94
CA GLN A 666 -3.67 -50.04 -5.89
C GLN A 666 -2.45 -50.65 -5.19
N SER A 667 -2.06 -50.16 -4.00
CA SER A 667 -0.98 -50.77 -3.21
C SER A 667 -1.33 -52.21 -2.81
N THR A 668 -2.57 -52.47 -2.42
CA THR A 668 -3.07 -53.81 -2.07
C THR A 668 -3.13 -54.72 -3.29
N LEU A 669 -3.61 -54.24 -4.44
CA LEU A 669 -3.63 -54.98 -5.71
C LEU A 669 -2.22 -55.36 -6.17
N ASN A 670 -1.28 -54.41 -6.15
CA ASN A 670 0.12 -54.67 -6.53
C ASN A 670 0.78 -55.73 -5.63
N LYS A 671 0.46 -55.73 -4.32
CA LYS A 671 0.92 -56.77 -3.37
C LYS A 671 0.29 -58.12 -3.69
N GLY A 672 -1.01 -58.16 -3.97
CA GLY A 672 -1.74 -59.38 -4.37
C GLY A 672 -1.20 -59.97 -5.67
N GLU A 673 -0.95 -59.15 -6.69
CA GLU A 673 -0.30 -59.56 -7.93
C GLU A 673 1.09 -60.16 -7.71
N LEU A 674 1.90 -59.53 -6.86
CA LEU A 674 3.26 -60.02 -6.57
C LEU A 674 3.22 -61.38 -5.84
N GLN A 675 2.31 -61.53 -4.87
CA GLN A 675 2.09 -62.80 -4.18
C GLN A 675 1.57 -63.88 -5.14
N TYR A 676 0.63 -63.53 -6.04
CA TYR A 676 0.10 -64.45 -7.05
C TYR A 676 1.17 -64.89 -8.05
N LYS A 677 2.02 -63.97 -8.53
CA LYS A 677 3.19 -64.28 -9.38
C LYS A 677 4.17 -65.21 -8.66
N GLY A 678 4.40 -65.00 -7.36
CA GLY A 678 5.15 -65.95 -6.51
C GLY A 678 4.52 -67.34 -6.48
N ARG A 679 3.21 -67.45 -6.23
CA ARG A 679 2.47 -68.73 -6.23
C ARG A 679 2.47 -69.44 -7.59
N LEU A 680 2.52 -68.71 -8.70
CA LEU A 680 2.66 -69.31 -10.03
C LEU A 680 4.05 -69.93 -10.23
N GLU A 681 5.12 -69.33 -9.70
CA GLU A 681 6.46 -69.90 -9.77
C GLU A 681 6.62 -71.07 -8.76
N ASP A 682 6.05 -70.99 -7.54
CA ASP A 682 5.92 -72.13 -6.62
C ASP A 682 5.28 -73.34 -7.35
N LEU A 683 4.14 -73.10 -8.02
CA LEU A 683 3.40 -74.12 -8.78
C LEU A 683 4.21 -74.65 -9.96
N ARG A 684 5.05 -73.82 -10.61
CA ARG A 684 5.94 -74.22 -11.70
C ARG A 684 7.07 -75.11 -11.20
N ILE A 685 7.70 -74.76 -10.07
CA ILE A 685 8.73 -75.56 -9.41
C ILE A 685 8.14 -76.91 -9.00
N LEU A 686 6.97 -76.93 -8.33
CA LEU A 686 6.27 -78.16 -7.97
C LEU A 686 5.89 -79.01 -9.20
N LYS A 687 5.50 -78.40 -10.33
CA LYS A 687 5.26 -79.10 -11.60
C LYS A 687 6.54 -79.69 -12.22
N LEU A 688 7.71 -79.12 -11.96
CA LEU A 688 9.01 -79.66 -12.37
C LEU A 688 9.46 -80.80 -11.46
N GLU A 689 9.35 -80.63 -10.14
CA GLU A 689 9.64 -81.67 -9.13
C GLU A 689 8.75 -82.90 -9.37
N LEU A 690 7.45 -82.70 -9.62
CA LEU A 690 6.49 -83.77 -9.92
C LEU A 690 6.76 -84.44 -11.28
N LYS A 691 7.36 -83.75 -12.26
CA LYS A 691 7.85 -84.39 -13.51
C LYS A 691 9.10 -85.23 -13.25
N LYS A 692 10.05 -84.72 -12.46
CA LYS A 692 11.26 -85.44 -12.04
C LYS A 692 10.89 -86.71 -11.27
N LEU A 693 10.07 -86.62 -10.22
CA LEU A 693 9.61 -87.76 -9.42
C LEU A 693 8.84 -88.79 -10.26
N ARG A 694 8.06 -88.36 -11.27
CA ARG A 694 7.42 -89.28 -12.23
C ARG A 694 8.42 -90.00 -13.13
N HIS A 695 9.48 -89.31 -13.58
CA HIS A 695 10.54 -89.92 -14.37
C HIS A 695 11.40 -90.89 -13.53
N GLU A 696 11.78 -90.49 -12.32
CA GLU A 696 12.47 -91.35 -11.34
C GLU A 696 11.65 -92.61 -11.05
N LYS A 697 10.33 -92.46 -10.75
CA LYS A 697 9.42 -93.61 -10.62
C LYS A 697 9.43 -94.51 -11.87
N GLY A 698 9.38 -93.92 -13.07
CA GLY A 698 9.47 -94.67 -14.33
C GLY A 698 10.74 -95.51 -14.38
N THR A 699 11.91 -94.90 -14.26
CA THR A 699 13.20 -95.61 -14.31
C THR A 699 13.39 -96.64 -13.19
N LEU A 700 12.74 -96.46 -12.03
CA LEU A 700 12.70 -97.48 -10.97
C LEU A 700 11.76 -98.63 -11.33
N GLN A 701 10.61 -98.34 -11.93
CA GLN A 701 9.66 -99.36 -12.40
C GLN A 701 10.26 -100.19 -13.55
N ASP A 702 11.00 -99.57 -14.48
CA ASP A 702 11.72 -100.25 -15.56
C ASP A 702 12.80 -101.20 -15.01
N LYS A 703 13.55 -100.76 -13.98
CA LYS A 703 14.52 -101.60 -13.26
C LYS A 703 13.86 -102.78 -12.53
N VAL A 704 12.66 -102.56 -11.98
CA VAL A 704 11.88 -103.64 -11.35
C VAL A 704 11.40 -104.66 -12.38
N SER A 705 10.94 -104.26 -13.58
CA SER A 705 10.61 -105.22 -14.65
C SER A 705 11.83 -106.04 -15.10
N ASN A 706 13.00 -105.40 -15.28
CA ASN A 706 14.23 -106.12 -15.61
C ASN A 706 14.66 -107.11 -14.52
N THR A 707 14.18 -106.97 -13.29
CA THR A 707 14.49 -107.89 -12.19
C THR A 707 13.89 -109.29 -12.42
N ASP A 708 12.75 -109.40 -13.10
CA ASP A 708 12.15 -110.71 -13.41
C ASP A 708 12.81 -111.40 -14.61
N ASP A 709 13.30 -110.65 -15.60
CA ASP A 709 14.15 -111.20 -16.66
C ASP A 709 15.54 -111.61 -16.14
N LEU A 710 16.13 -110.84 -15.21
CA LEU A 710 17.33 -111.26 -14.49
C LEU A 710 17.11 -112.55 -13.68
N LYS A 711 15.94 -112.76 -13.05
CA LYS A 711 15.60 -114.05 -12.42
C LYS A 711 15.51 -115.18 -13.44
N ARG A 712 14.86 -114.96 -14.59
CA ARG A 712 14.78 -115.95 -15.69
C ARG A 712 16.17 -116.35 -16.17
N GLU A 713 17.08 -115.40 -16.32
CA GLU A 713 18.44 -115.67 -16.76
C GLU A 713 19.28 -116.38 -15.69
N VAL A 714 19.10 -116.02 -14.40
CA VAL A 714 19.68 -116.79 -13.29
C VAL A 714 19.18 -118.24 -13.29
N PHE A 715 17.89 -118.49 -13.52
CA PHE A 715 17.36 -119.85 -13.68
C PHE A 715 17.89 -120.55 -14.96
N HIS A 716 18.13 -119.81 -16.03
CA HIS A 716 18.75 -120.34 -17.25
C HIS A 716 20.17 -120.83 -16.98
N VAL A 717 21.02 -119.95 -16.44
CA VAL A 717 22.41 -120.23 -16.07
C VAL A 717 22.50 -121.33 -15.01
N GLN A 718 21.59 -121.38 -14.03
CA GLN A 718 21.52 -122.49 -13.07
C GLN A 718 21.20 -123.83 -13.76
N ARG A 719 20.31 -123.84 -14.77
CA ARG A 719 19.97 -125.05 -15.54
C ARG A 719 21.10 -125.48 -16.48
N GLU A 720 21.85 -124.55 -17.05
CA GLU A 720 23.04 -124.86 -17.85
C GLU A 720 24.20 -125.35 -16.97
N LEU A 721 24.44 -124.72 -15.82
CA LEU A 721 25.38 -125.21 -14.81
C LEU A 721 25.00 -126.60 -14.31
N LEU A 722 23.70 -126.92 -14.17
CA LEU A 722 23.25 -128.26 -13.83
C LEU A 722 23.55 -129.27 -14.96
N ARG A 723 23.29 -128.89 -16.23
CA ARG A 723 23.61 -129.73 -17.40
C ARG A 723 25.10 -130.02 -17.52
N GLU A 724 25.94 -129.00 -17.41
CA GLU A 724 27.40 -129.17 -17.49
C GLU A 724 27.95 -129.90 -16.26
N ARG A 725 27.35 -129.76 -15.07
CA ARG A 725 27.67 -130.65 -13.92
C ARG A 725 27.31 -132.11 -14.19
N THR A 726 26.14 -132.39 -14.76
CA THR A 726 25.77 -133.76 -15.17
C THR A 726 26.69 -134.29 -16.28
N ARG A 727 27.15 -133.42 -17.18
CA ARG A 727 28.09 -133.76 -18.26
C ARG A 727 29.48 -134.07 -17.73
N CYS A 728 30.02 -133.24 -16.83
CA CYS A 728 31.26 -133.55 -16.12
C CYS A 728 31.12 -134.88 -15.38
N ARG A 729 30.00 -135.12 -14.69
CA ARG A 729 29.77 -136.38 -13.97
C ARG A 729 29.71 -137.61 -14.87
N ALA A 730 29.09 -137.49 -16.06
CA ALA A 730 29.10 -138.56 -17.05
C ALA A 730 30.51 -138.82 -17.62
N LEU A 731 31.31 -137.76 -17.81
CA LEU A 731 32.72 -137.87 -18.22
C LEU A 731 33.62 -138.41 -17.09
N GLU A 732 33.30 -138.12 -15.83
CA GLU A 732 33.92 -138.71 -14.64
C GLU A 732 33.57 -140.21 -14.54
N GLU A 733 32.33 -140.61 -14.78
CA GLU A 733 31.90 -142.02 -14.85
C GLU A 733 32.55 -142.78 -16.03
N GLU A 734 32.74 -142.13 -17.20
CA GLU A 734 33.53 -142.67 -18.32
C GLU A 734 35.03 -142.77 -18.00
N LEU A 735 35.57 -141.94 -17.09
CA LEU A 735 36.94 -142.05 -16.59
C LEU A 735 37.11 -143.13 -15.50
N GLU A 736 36.14 -143.30 -14.60
CA GLU A 736 36.16 -144.33 -13.55
C GLU A 736 35.90 -145.74 -14.10
N ASN A 737 35.14 -145.88 -15.19
CA ASN A 737 34.91 -147.16 -15.87
C ASN A 737 35.47 -147.18 -17.31
N PRO A 738 36.81 -147.24 -17.49
CA PRO A 738 37.44 -147.29 -18.82
C PRO A 738 37.26 -148.67 -19.47
N MET A 739 36.07 -148.97 -19.99
CA MET A 739 35.75 -150.21 -20.72
C MET A 739 36.37 -150.25 -22.14
N ASN A 740 37.63 -149.85 -22.26
CA ASN A 740 38.39 -149.80 -23.50
C ASN A 740 39.01 -151.17 -23.84
N VAL A 741 38.15 -152.11 -24.26
CA VAL A 741 38.59 -153.30 -25.02
C VAL A 741 39.02 -152.87 -26.43
N HIS A 742 40.19 -152.24 -26.52
CA HIS A 742 41.24 -152.42 -27.53
C HIS A 742 42.27 -151.29 -27.42
N ARG A 743 43.40 -151.62 -26.78
CA ARG A 743 44.61 -150.79 -26.77
C ARG A 743 45.22 -150.82 -28.18
N TRP A 744 44.85 -149.79 -28.96
CA TRP A 744 45.12 -149.54 -30.40
C TRP A 744 44.00 -149.99 -31.35
N ARG A 745 43.50 -149.04 -32.15
CA ARG A 745 42.58 -149.19 -33.28
C ARG A 745 43.01 -148.19 -34.38
N LYS A 746 42.81 -148.53 -35.65
CA LYS A 746 43.10 -147.62 -36.78
C LYS A 746 42.31 -146.30 -36.65
N LEU A 747 42.96 -145.19 -37.02
CA LEU A 747 42.29 -143.93 -37.33
C LEU A 747 41.57 -144.06 -38.68
N GLU A 748 40.30 -144.49 -38.64
CA GLU A 748 39.38 -144.31 -39.77
C GLU A 748 38.70 -142.95 -39.64
N GLY A 749 39.49 -141.93 -39.98
CA GLY A 749 39.15 -140.53 -39.89
C GLY A 749 40.40 -139.72 -40.23
N SER A 750 40.48 -139.23 -41.46
CA SER A 750 41.48 -138.24 -41.84
C SER A 750 41.31 -136.99 -40.98
N ASP A 751 42.40 -136.37 -40.54
CA ASP A 751 42.32 -134.98 -40.09
C ASP A 751 41.64 -134.14 -41.18
N PRO A 752 40.65 -133.29 -40.83
CA PRO A 752 40.11 -132.32 -41.77
C PRO A 752 41.28 -131.50 -42.29
N SER A 753 41.59 -131.64 -43.59
CA SER A 753 42.76 -130.97 -44.17
C SER A 753 42.69 -129.47 -43.89
N THR A 754 43.81 -128.75 -43.91
CA THR A 754 43.83 -127.30 -43.66
C THR A 754 42.79 -126.57 -44.51
N PHE A 755 42.50 -127.05 -45.72
CA PHE A 755 41.42 -126.58 -46.57
C PHE A 755 40.00 -126.74 -45.97
N GLU A 756 39.66 -127.87 -45.36
CA GLU A 756 38.35 -128.08 -44.71
C GLU A 756 38.20 -127.25 -43.43
N LEU A 757 39.26 -127.16 -42.63
CA LEU A 757 39.26 -126.33 -41.43
C LEU A 757 39.14 -124.84 -41.82
N ILE A 758 39.86 -124.41 -42.86
CA ILE A 758 39.71 -123.08 -43.48
C ILE A 758 38.29 -122.90 -44.05
N GLN A 759 37.69 -123.91 -44.68
CA GLN A 759 36.30 -123.82 -45.17
C GLN A 759 35.32 -123.59 -44.02
N LYS A 760 35.47 -124.34 -42.92
CA LYS A 760 34.62 -124.21 -41.73
C LYS A 760 34.82 -122.85 -41.04
N ILE A 761 36.06 -122.38 -40.96
CA ILE A 761 36.40 -121.01 -40.51
C ILE A 761 35.78 -119.97 -41.44
N GLN A 762 35.88 -120.10 -42.77
CA GLN A 762 35.29 -119.17 -43.74
C GLN A 762 33.75 -119.20 -43.75
N ILE A 763 33.12 -120.33 -43.42
CA ILE A 763 31.66 -120.44 -43.26
C ILE A 763 31.24 -119.75 -41.95
N LEU A 764 31.97 -119.97 -40.85
CA LEU A 764 31.71 -119.29 -39.58
C LEU A 764 32.00 -117.79 -39.67
N GLN A 765 33.07 -117.37 -40.35
CA GLN A 765 33.37 -115.97 -40.65
C GLN A 765 32.30 -115.35 -41.55
N ARG A 766 31.85 -116.00 -42.63
CA ARG A 766 30.72 -115.50 -43.43
C ARG A 766 29.44 -115.36 -42.62
N ARG A 767 29.15 -116.31 -41.72
CA ARG A 767 27.96 -116.27 -40.85
C ARG A 767 28.09 -115.22 -39.74
N LEU A 768 29.30 -114.97 -39.25
CA LEU A 768 29.61 -113.90 -38.29
C LEU A 768 29.50 -112.53 -38.96
N ILE A 769 30.11 -112.35 -40.14
CA ILE A 769 30.01 -111.15 -40.99
C ILE A 769 28.54 -110.85 -41.27
N GLN A 770 27.77 -111.83 -41.75
CA GLN A 770 26.33 -111.69 -41.99
C GLN A 770 25.55 -111.27 -40.72
N LYS A 771 25.94 -111.76 -39.54
CA LYS A 771 25.32 -111.35 -38.27
C LYS A 771 25.76 -109.97 -37.79
N THR A 772 27.00 -109.57 -38.02
CA THR A 772 27.44 -108.18 -37.78
C THR A 772 26.80 -107.21 -38.77
N GLU A 773 26.60 -107.60 -40.03
CA GLU A 773 25.80 -106.83 -41.00
C GLU A 773 24.35 -106.70 -40.54
N GLU A 774 23.72 -107.78 -40.05
CA GLU A 774 22.34 -107.73 -39.54
C GLU A 774 22.21 -106.88 -38.27
N VAL A 775 23.24 -106.85 -37.41
CA VAL A 775 23.31 -105.96 -36.24
C VAL A 775 23.50 -104.50 -36.69
N VAL A 776 24.49 -104.21 -37.54
CA VAL A 776 24.74 -102.86 -38.08
C VAL A 776 23.53 -102.32 -38.86
N GLN A 777 22.81 -103.16 -39.61
CA GLN A 777 21.55 -102.78 -40.26
C GLN A 777 20.47 -102.42 -39.23
N LYS A 778 20.38 -103.13 -38.11
CA LYS A 778 19.43 -102.82 -37.03
C LYS A 778 19.83 -101.58 -36.24
N GLU A 779 21.12 -101.37 -35.99
CA GLU A 779 21.65 -100.14 -35.36
C GLU A 779 21.45 -98.92 -36.27
N LEU A 780 21.67 -99.05 -37.59
CA LEU A 780 21.37 -98.00 -38.56
C LEU A 780 19.86 -97.69 -38.59
N LEU A 781 19.01 -98.72 -38.58
CA LEU A 781 17.56 -98.55 -38.52
C LEU A 781 17.12 -97.89 -37.20
N ILE A 782 17.76 -98.23 -36.08
CA ILE A 782 17.53 -97.56 -34.79
C ILE A 782 17.96 -96.09 -34.88
N GLN A 783 19.14 -95.77 -35.39
CA GLN A 783 19.59 -94.37 -35.58
C GLN A 783 18.68 -93.58 -36.53
N GLU A 784 18.13 -94.20 -37.57
CA GLU A 784 17.11 -93.58 -38.43
C GLU A 784 15.80 -93.33 -37.67
N LYS A 785 15.32 -94.29 -36.87
CA LYS A 785 14.13 -94.10 -36.04
C LYS A 785 14.35 -93.08 -34.92
N GLU A 786 15.55 -92.99 -34.36
CA GLU A 786 15.93 -91.98 -33.36
C GLU A 786 16.06 -90.59 -33.98
N LYS A 787 16.64 -90.46 -35.17
CA LYS A 787 16.60 -89.21 -35.95
C LYS A 787 15.17 -88.80 -36.27
N LEU A 788 14.36 -89.71 -36.80
CA LEU A 788 12.96 -89.44 -37.13
C LEU A 788 12.14 -89.08 -35.87
N TYR A 789 12.40 -89.74 -34.74
CA TYR A 789 11.80 -89.40 -33.45
C TYR A 789 12.28 -88.04 -32.93
N ALA A 790 13.55 -87.69 -33.08
CA ALA A 790 14.09 -86.40 -32.71
C ALA A 790 13.57 -85.26 -33.61
N GLU A 791 13.34 -85.53 -34.89
CA GLU A 791 12.72 -84.58 -35.83
C GLU A 791 11.22 -84.44 -35.58
N LEU A 792 10.46 -85.52 -35.38
CA LEU A 792 9.07 -85.43 -34.90
C LEU A 792 9.00 -84.67 -33.57
N LYS A 793 9.92 -84.90 -32.64
CA LYS A 793 9.97 -84.21 -31.34
C LYS A 793 10.33 -82.72 -31.49
N ARG A 794 11.15 -82.35 -32.48
CA ARG A 794 11.42 -80.95 -32.86
C ARG A 794 10.24 -80.29 -33.57
N ILE A 795 9.48 -81.03 -34.38
CA ILE A 795 8.27 -80.54 -35.06
C ILE A 795 7.12 -80.37 -34.05
N LEU A 796 6.91 -81.36 -33.16
CA LEU A 796 5.90 -81.33 -32.11
C LEU A 796 6.21 -80.25 -31.06
N ALA A 797 7.49 -79.96 -30.79
CA ALA A 797 7.91 -78.82 -29.97
C ALA A 797 7.86 -77.46 -30.70
N ARG A 798 7.59 -77.44 -32.01
CA ARG A 798 7.36 -76.22 -32.81
C ARG A 798 5.90 -75.97 -33.14
N GLN A 799 5.02 -76.97 -33.04
CA GLN A 799 3.59 -76.76 -33.08
C GLN A 799 3.11 -76.24 -31.71
N PRO A 800 2.38 -75.10 -31.65
CA PRO A 800 1.70 -74.71 -30.43
C PRO A 800 0.64 -75.76 -30.09
N GLY A 801 0.68 -76.32 -28.88
CA GLY A 801 -0.35 -77.25 -28.41
C GLY A 801 -1.74 -76.59 -28.36
N PRO A 802 -2.84 -77.37 -28.27
CA PRO A 802 -4.19 -76.83 -28.31
C PRO A 802 -4.44 -75.73 -27.26
N GLU A 803 -3.95 -75.90 -26.03
CA GLU A 803 -4.00 -74.86 -24.98
C GLU A 803 -3.29 -73.56 -25.41
N VAL A 804 -2.18 -73.65 -26.16
CA VAL A 804 -1.42 -72.50 -26.65
C VAL A 804 -2.11 -71.85 -27.84
N ALA A 805 -2.78 -72.62 -28.69
CA ALA A 805 -3.60 -72.08 -29.79
C ALA A 805 -4.87 -71.38 -29.28
N GLU A 806 -5.53 -71.95 -28.27
CA GLU A 806 -6.68 -71.37 -27.58
C GLU A 806 -6.27 -70.10 -26.81
N GLN A 807 -5.15 -70.14 -26.08
CA GLN A 807 -4.55 -68.94 -25.49
C GLN A 807 -4.15 -67.90 -26.55
N LEU A 808 -3.62 -68.29 -27.72
CA LEU A 808 -3.35 -67.37 -28.82
C LEU A 808 -4.64 -66.73 -29.38
N SER A 809 -5.74 -67.47 -29.43
CA SER A 809 -7.06 -66.93 -29.82
C SER A 809 -7.55 -65.90 -28.79
N ILE A 810 -7.56 -66.26 -27.50
CA ILE A 810 -7.94 -65.38 -26.39
C ILE A 810 -7.01 -64.15 -26.31
N TYR A 811 -5.70 -64.32 -26.51
CA TYR A 811 -4.76 -63.21 -26.58
C TYR A 811 -4.94 -62.39 -27.86
N GLN A 812 -5.34 -62.94 -29.01
CA GLN A 812 -5.67 -62.16 -30.20
C GLN A 812 -6.98 -61.37 -30.04
N GLU A 813 -8.00 -61.91 -29.39
CA GLU A 813 -9.21 -61.15 -29.04
C GLU A 813 -8.91 -60.08 -27.99
N THR A 814 -8.14 -60.41 -26.95
CA THR A 814 -7.70 -59.45 -25.93
C THR A 814 -6.82 -58.37 -26.55
N LEU A 815 -5.93 -58.71 -27.48
CA LEU A 815 -5.11 -57.75 -28.23
C LEU A 815 -5.97 -56.92 -29.18
N LYS A 816 -6.99 -57.47 -29.86
CA LYS A 816 -7.94 -56.69 -30.66
C LYS A 816 -8.74 -55.73 -29.79
N ALA A 817 -9.25 -56.17 -28.64
CA ALA A 817 -9.98 -55.34 -27.69
C ALA A 817 -9.07 -54.25 -27.09
N LYS A 818 -7.84 -54.59 -26.70
CA LYS A 818 -6.83 -53.64 -26.22
C LYS A 818 -6.32 -52.71 -27.32
N THR A 819 -6.26 -53.16 -28.58
CA THR A 819 -5.96 -52.29 -29.74
C THR A 819 -7.14 -51.36 -30.03
N LYS A 820 -8.39 -51.78 -29.81
CA LYS A 820 -9.56 -50.89 -29.91
C LYS A 820 -9.59 -49.86 -28.78
N GLN A 821 -9.26 -50.27 -27.54
CA GLN A 821 -9.07 -49.34 -26.42
C GLN A 821 -7.87 -48.40 -26.65
N LEU A 822 -6.74 -48.90 -27.15
CA LEU A 822 -5.58 -48.08 -27.52
C LEU A 822 -5.88 -47.16 -28.71
N LYS A 823 -6.79 -47.52 -29.63
CA LYS A 823 -7.25 -46.59 -30.67
C LYS A 823 -8.20 -45.53 -30.12
N SER A 824 -9.03 -45.85 -29.12
CA SER A 824 -9.81 -44.84 -28.37
C SER A 824 -8.88 -43.89 -27.63
N LEU A 825 -7.98 -44.42 -26.78
CA LEU A 825 -6.99 -43.62 -26.07
C LEU A 825 -6.04 -42.89 -27.01
N ALA A 826 -5.69 -43.43 -28.19
CA ALA A 826 -4.90 -42.69 -29.18
C ALA A 826 -5.73 -41.60 -29.87
N SER A 827 -7.04 -41.74 -30.07
CA SER A 827 -7.88 -40.63 -30.53
C SER A 827 -8.11 -39.58 -29.43
N GLU A 828 -8.21 -39.99 -28.17
CA GLU A 828 -8.28 -39.09 -27.01
C GLU A 828 -6.95 -38.36 -26.79
N VAL A 829 -5.82 -39.08 -26.85
CA VAL A 829 -4.46 -38.51 -26.78
C VAL A 829 -4.19 -37.63 -28.00
N ASN A 830 -4.53 -38.03 -29.24
CA ASN A 830 -4.38 -37.14 -30.40
C ASN A 830 -5.30 -35.88 -30.29
N MET A 831 -6.47 -35.99 -29.67
CA MET A 831 -7.32 -34.83 -29.37
C MET A 831 -6.68 -33.93 -28.31
N TYR A 832 -6.10 -34.50 -27.25
CA TYR A 832 -5.39 -33.74 -26.22
C TYR A 832 -4.06 -33.19 -26.73
N GLU A 833 -3.34 -33.88 -27.61
CA GLU A 833 -2.14 -33.39 -28.30
C GLU A 833 -2.50 -32.29 -29.29
N SER A 834 -3.62 -32.39 -30.02
CA SER A 834 -4.16 -31.28 -30.82
C SER A 834 -4.51 -30.08 -29.93
N GLN A 835 -5.20 -30.27 -28.81
CA GLN A 835 -5.51 -29.19 -27.86
C GLN A 835 -4.24 -28.60 -27.24
N ILE A 836 -3.24 -29.43 -26.91
CA ILE A 836 -1.94 -29.01 -26.40
C ILE A 836 -1.14 -28.27 -27.49
N ASP A 837 -1.26 -28.64 -28.77
CA ASP A 837 -0.60 -27.97 -29.89
C ASP A 837 -1.33 -26.69 -30.30
N ASP A 838 -2.65 -26.63 -30.16
CA ASP A 838 -3.46 -25.41 -30.23
C ASP A 838 -3.09 -24.46 -29.10
N TYR A 839 -2.97 -24.94 -27.85
CA TYR A 839 -2.50 -24.14 -26.72
C TYR A 839 -1.03 -23.76 -26.84
N LYS A 840 -0.14 -24.61 -27.36
CA LYS A 840 1.25 -24.24 -27.70
C LYS A 840 1.23 -23.16 -28.77
N TYR A 841 0.43 -23.30 -29.82
CA TYR A 841 0.32 -22.32 -30.90
C TYR A 841 -0.25 -20.99 -30.39
N GLU A 842 -1.21 -21.00 -29.46
CA GLU A 842 -1.75 -19.82 -28.82
C GLU A 842 -0.74 -19.17 -27.85
N ILE A 843 0.01 -19.97 -27.09
CA ILE A 843 1.15 -19.52 -26.27
C ILE A 843 2.27 -18.95 -27.16
N ASP A 844 2.57 -19.55 -28.31
CA ASP A 844 3.60 -19.10 -29.22
C ASP A 844 3.15 -17.85 -29.99
N LYS A 845 1.86 -17.74 -30.31
CA LYS A 845 1.21 -16.54 -30.86
C LYS A 845 1.22 -15.40 -29.83
N LEU A 846 0.90 -15.66 -28.57
CA LEU A 846 1.00 -14.70 -27.46
C LEU A 846 2.45 -14.31 -27.19
N ASN A 847 3.40 -15.24 -27.23
CA ASN A 847 4.83 -14.97 -27.09
C ASN A 847 5.37 -14.17 -28.28
N ARG A 848 4.95 -14.46 -29.52
CA ARG A 848 5.28 -13.68 -30.72
C ARG A 848 4.66 -12.29 -30.66
N GLN A 849 3.42 -12.15 -30.21
CA GLN A 849 2.80 -10.86 -29.94
C GLN A 849 3.54 -10.09 -28.83
N LEU A 850 4.03 -10.77 -27.78
CA LEU A 850 4.76 -10.16 -26.67
C LEU A 850 6.20 -9.78 -27.07
N THR A 851 6.88 -10.56 -27.92
CA THR A 851 8.16 -10.18 -28.52
C THR A 851 8.00 -9.10 -29.57
N GLU A 852 6.92 -9.11 -30.37
CA GLU A 852 6.56 -7.99 -31.26
C GLU A 852 6.24 -6.72 -30.47
N VAL A 853 5.49 -6.79 -29.37
CA VAL A 853 5.21 -5.64 -28.51
C VAL A 853 6.49 -5.14 -27.85
N ARG A 854 7.41 -6.02 -27.41
CA ARG A 854 8.76 -5.63 -26.98
C ARG A 854 9.56 -4.98 -28.12
N GLN A 855 9.52 -5.53 -29.32
CA GLN A 855 10.28 -5.02 -30.47
C GLN A 855 9.71 -3.68 -30.98
N LYS A 856 8.39 -3.52 -30.98
CA LYS A 856 7.65 -2.28 -31.23
C LYS A 856 7.94 -1.25 -30.13
N TYR A 857 7.98 -1.64 -28.85
CA TYR A 857 8.41 -0.79 -27.74
C TYR A 857 9.87 -0.33 -27.90
N PHE A 858 10.81 -1.22 -28.23
CA PHE A 858 12.21 -0.85 -28.49
C PHE A 858 12.37 0.01 -29.76
N LEU A 859 11.61 -0.24 -30.82
CA LEU A 859 11.58 0.59 -32.03
C LEU A 859 10.96 1.96 -31.77
N GLN A 860 9.91 2.04 -30.96
CA GLN A 860 9.28 3.30 -30.57
C GLN A 860 10.20 4.10 -29.64
N LYS A 861 10.86 3.44 -28.68
CA LYS A 861 11.90 4.04 -27.84
C LYS A 861 13.10 4.54 -28.66
N LYS A 862 13.50 3.80 -29.71
CA LYS A 862 14.53 4.21 -30.68
C LYS A 862 14.06 5.36 -31.58
N LYS A 863 12.76 5.44 -31.91
CA LYS A 863 12.15 6.61 -32.57
C LYS A 863 12.08 7.81 -31.64
N GLU A 864 11.72 7.65 -30.37
CA GLU A 864 11.72 8.74 -29.38
C GLU A 864 13.12 9.31 -29.14
N THR A 865 14.17 8.48 -29.10
CA THR A 865 15.55 8.99 -29.07
C THR A 865 15.92 9.71 -30.36
N MET A 866 15.54 9.18 -31.53
CA MET A 866 15.78 9.86 -32.83
C MET A 866 15.01 11.18 -32.96
N ILE A 867 13.80 11.27 -32.41
CA ILE A 867 12.98 12.48 -32.40
C ILE A 867 13.59 13.50 -31.44
N LYS A 868 13.99 13.11 -30.23
CA LYS A 868 14.69 14.01 -29.28
C LYS A 868 16.02 14.52 -29.81
N GLU A 869 16.76 13.71 -30.56
CA GLU A 869 17.99 14.16 -31.24
C GLU A 869 17.68 15.13 -32.40
N ARG A 870 16.59 14.87 -33.15
CA ARG A 870 16.13 15.77 -34.22
C ARG A 870 15.54 17.09 -33.69
N GLU A 871 14.89 17.07 -32.53
CA GLU A 871 14.41 18.26 -31.81
C GLU A 871 15.58 19.09 -31.28
N ARG A 872 16.63 18.46 -30.74
CA ARG A 872 17.90 19.14 -30.42
C ARG A 872 18.52 19.82 -31.64
N ILE A 873 18.62 19.13 -32.77
CA ILE A 873 19.15 19.70 -34.02
C ILE A 873 18.25 20.85 -34.52
N SER A 874 16.93 20.70 -34.45
CA SER A 874 15.98 21.75 -34.87
C SER A 874 15.97 22.97 -33.96
N GLN A 875 16.33 22.83 -32.67
CA GLN A 875 16.55 23.96 -31.75
C GLN A 875 17.91 24.63 -31.95
N ALA A 876 18.84 24.03 -32.70
CA ALA A 876 20.15 24.59 -33.05
C ALA A 876 20.16 25.38 -34.37
N GLN A 877 19.02 25.52 -35.07
CA GLN A 877 18.91 26.17 -36.39
C GLN A 877 17.86 27.30 -36.44
N GLN A 878 17.69 28.05 -35.35
CA GLN A 878 16.91 29.31 -35.32
C GLN A 878 17.76 30.54 -34.92
N ILE A 879 19.04 30.56 -35.33
CA ILE A 879 19.91 31.73 -35.29
C ILE A 879 20.61 31.84 -36.66
N THR A 880 20.70 33.06 -37.20
CA THR A 880 21.23 33.40 -38.54
C THR A 880 20.25 33.03 -39.68
N THR A 881 19.67 33.87 -40.54
CA THR A 881 19.69 35.32 -40.89
C THR A 881 19.92 35.46 -42.41
N THR A 882 18.86 35.88 -43.12
CA THR A 882 18.83 36.60 -44.43
C THR A 882 19.39 36.00 -45.74
N VAL A 883 18.55 36.16 -46.79
CA VAL A 883 18.86 36.69 -48.14
C VAL A 883 19.44 35.78 -49.25
N ASN A 884 18.81 35.92 -50.42
CA ASN A 884 19.19 35.70 -51.83
C ASN A 884 20.40 34.80 -52.19
N GLY A 885 20.10 33.70 -52.87
CA GLY A 885 20.34 33.58 -54.32
C GLY A 885 21.75 33.75 -54.93
N ILE A 886 22.20 32.66 -55.56
CA ILE A 886 22.94 32.61 -56.85
C ILE A 886 24.50 32.73 -56.81
N THR A 887 25.12 31.55 -56.97
CA THR A 887 26.37 31.19 -57.71
C THR A 887 27.81 31.35 -57.17
N LEU A 888 28.54 30.19 -57.27
CA LEU A 888 29.84 29.93 -57.94
C LEU A 888 31.12 29.55 -57.11
N GLN A 889 31.89 28.61 -57.71
CA GLN A 889 33.31 28.21 -57.50
C GLN A 889 33.70 27.60 -56.13
N GLU A 890 33.83 26.27 -55.91
CA GLU A 890 34.61 25.21 -56.62
C GLU A 890 36.12 25.52 -56.89
N PRO A 891 37.06 24.53 -56.81
CA PRO A 891 37.04 23.22 -56.14
C PRO A 891 38.39 22.88 -55.38
N PRO A 892 39.08 21.71 -55.43
CA PRO A 892 39.56 20.99 -54.22
C PRO A 892 41.10 20.71 -54.26
N PRO A 893 41.73 19.51 -54.05
CA PRO A 893 41.29 18.08 -53.95
C PRO A 893 41.20 17.58 -52.47
N ASP A 894 41.28 16.30 -52.02
CA ASP A 894 41.54 14.90 -52.47
C ASP A 894 40.72 13.95 -51.52
N LEU A 895 40.45 12.63 -51.68
CA LEU A 895 40.34 11.67 -52.80
C LEU A 895 39.60 10.38 -52.33
N ILE A 896 39.18 9.52 -53.28
CA ILE A 896 39.05 8.04 -53.23
C ILE A 896 38.08 7.34 -52.23
N GLN A 897 37.00 6.81 -52.82
CA GLN A 897 36.40 5.48 -52.54
C GLN A 897 36.84 4.52 -53.71
N PRO A 898 36.36 3.25 -53.95
CA PRO A 898 35.30 2.46 -53.29
C PRO A 898 35.50 0.90 -53.23
N ASN A 899 34.45 0.19 -52.76
CA ASN A 899 33.90 -1.12 -53.20
C ASN A 899 34.72 -2.46 -53.25
N ARG A 900 34.17 -3.44 -52.49
CA ARG A 900 33.76 -4.83 -52.89
C ARG A 900 34.75 -6.04 -53.01
N THR A 901 34.23 -7.14 -52.43
CA THR A 901 34.26 -8.57 -52.85
C THR A 901 35.49 -9.49 -52.68
N ILE A 902 35.26 -10.57 -51.90
CA ILE A 902 35.75 -11.98 -52.10
C ILE A 902 37.26 -12.20 -51.79
N ASP A 903 37.76 -13.27 -51.12
CA ASP A 903 37.26 -14.65 -50.91
C ASP A 903 37.52 -15.26 -49.48
N GLN A 904 37.56 -16.59 -49.36
CA GLN A 904 37.39 -17.44 -48.16
C GLN A 904 38.59 -17.71 -47.21
N ALA A 905 38.25 -17.75 -45.91
CA ALA A 905 38.59 -18.73 -44.85
C ALA A 905 40.01 -19.34 -44.65
N ARG A 906 40.51 -19.32 -43.39
CA ARG A 906 40.58 -20.52 -42.48
C ARG A 906 41.16 -20.25 -41.07
N PHE A 907 40.37 -20.60 -40.04
CA PHE A 907 40.64 -21.35 -38.78
C PHE A 907 41.90 -21.13 -37.86
N THR A 908 41.75 -21.55 -36.58
CA THR A 908 42.71 -21.55 -35.43
C THR A 908 42.99 -20.20 -34.75
N GLY A 909 43.18 -20.09 -33.41
CA GLY A 909 42.90 -21.07 -32.33
C GLY A 909 43.42 -20.66 -30.92
N GLY A 910 42.61 -20.83 -29.86
CA GLY A 910 42.98 -20.62 -28.43
C GLY A 910 42.76 -19.19 -27.90
N GLY A 911 42.43 -18.93 -26.61
CA GLY A 911 42.16 -19.84 -25.47
C GLY A 911 41.65 -19.08 -24.20
N PHE A 912 41.48 -19.81 -23.08
CA PHE A 912 41.10 -19.36 -21.71
C PHE A 912 39.61 -19.05 -21.34
N ASN A 913 38.90 -20.12 -20.93
CA ASN A 913 38.24 -20.36 -19.60
C ASN A 913 38.04 -19.18 -18.60
N LEU A 914 37.02 -19.10 -17.72
CA LEU A 914 36.18 -20.05 -16.93
C LEU A 914 34.91 -19.25 -16.44
N LYS A 915 33.75 -19.73 -15.93
CA LYS A 915 33.14 -20.97 -15.35
C LYS A 915 31.70 -21.14 -15.93
N ALA A 916 30.97 -22.27 -15.94
CA ALA A 916 30.95 -23.58 -15.24
C ALA A 916 30.05 -23.70 -13.97
N ALA A 917 28.80 -24.17 -14.15
CA ALA A 917 27.87 -24.75 -13.14
C ALA A 917 26.82 -25.67 -13.85
N PRO A 918 26.17 -26.67 -13.20
CA PRO A 918 25.94 -27.97 -13.87
C PRO A 918 24.48 -28.47 -14.08
N LYS A 919 24.34 -29.65 -14.71
CA LYS A 919 23.12 -30.48 -14.85
C LYS A 919 23.34 -31.91 -14.25
N PRO A 920 22.28 -32.70 -13.97
CA PRO A 920 22.35 -33.92 -13.15
C PRO A 920 22.75 -35.19 -13.92
N PRO A 921 23.17 -36.28 -13.21
CA PRO A 921 23.59 -37.54 -13.81
C PRO A 921 22.45 -38.54 -14.07
N THR A 922 22.65 -39.43 -15.04
CA THR A 922 21.95 -40.71 -15.18
C THR A 922 22.54 -41.78 -14.27
N LEU A 923 21.71 -42.77 -13.88
CA LEU A 923 22.12 -43.93 -13.09
C LEU A 923 22.17 -45.21 -13.94
N THR A 924 23.16 -46.06 -13.68
CA THR A 924 23.20 -47.47 -14.08
C THR A 924 23.64 -48.32 -12.90
N ALA A 925 22.67 -48.79 -12.12
CA ALA A 925 22.76 -49.87 -11.14
C ALA A 925 21.33 -50.39 -10.87
#